data_AF-A0AAJ2B3Q8-F1
#
_entry.id   AF-A0AAJ2B3Q8-F1
#
_cell.length_a   1.000
_cell.length_b   1.000
_cell.length_c   1.000
_cell.angle_alpha   90.00
_cell.angle_beta   90.00
_cell.angle_gamma   90.00
#
_symmetry.space_group_name_H-M   'P 1'
#
loop_
_entity.id
_entity.type
_entity.pdbx_description
1 polymer ?
#
loop_
_entity_poly.entity_id
_entity_poly.type
_entity_poly.pdbx_seq_one_letter_code
_entity_poly.pdbx_strand_id
1 'polypeptide(L)'
;MNSTVVQERSEAVQSFPPASNVVPLHAADAKRRVAEIFERVKAEGRTSLTAPEGKLVCDAYGISVPQEGVATSADDAAKLASFIGFPVVLKIVSPEILHKTEAGGVLVGVKNEADVKAGYATIIENAKKYDANATIVGVQVQQMVGAGQEVIIGAVTDPSFGKLIAFGLGGVLVEVLKDVTFRLAPVTREEAESMLDGIQAADVLRGVRGAEAVDRDALVTLIERVSRLVDDFPQISEMDLNPVFASPNGAVAADVRIVMDFEPAEPRYRPTQEQIVTQMNRIMKPDAVAVIGASNEDGKIGNSVMKNLINGGYQGTIYPIHPKADEIMGRKAYKSVKDVPGVIDVAVFAIPAKFVAQALVEVGEKQIPGAVLIPSGFAETGNQEGQEELVRIARQYDIRMMGPNIYGFYYTPKNLCATFCTPYDVKGKAALSSQSGGIGMAIIGFSRSAKMGVSAIVGLGNKSDIDEDDLLTFFEQDDNTEIIAQHCEDLKDGRSFAEAARRVSKKKPVVVLKAGRTSLGARAASSHTGALAGNDKIYEDVFAQCGVIRARSLRDLLEFARGIPKLPTPKGENTVIITGAGGSGVLLSDACVDNGLSLMTMPDDLDAAFRKFIPPFGAAGNPVDITGGEPPTTYKNTIKLGLEDDRIHSIILGYWHTIITPPMVFAKLVIEVKEEMKARGIEKPIVASLAGDVQVEEAAEYLYEHGVPAYAYSTELPVAVLGAKYKWARGAGLI
;
A
#
# COMPACT_ATOMS: atom_id res chain seq x y z
N MET A 1 3.99 -64.72 40.34
CA MET A 1 2.73 -64.40 41.04
C MET A 1 2.93 -63.06 41.72
N ASN A 2 2.02 -62.11 41.46
CA ASN A 2 1.55 -60.97 42.29
C ASN A 2 2.60 -60.20 43.13
N SER A 3 2.63 -58.87 43.21
CA SER A 3 1.65 -57.81 42.91
C SER A 3 2.21 -56.49 43.46
N THR A 4 1.68 -55.36 42.97
CA THR A 4 1.55 -54.08 43.69
C THR A 4 2.80 -53.20 43.88
N VAL A 5 2.95 -52.19 43.00
CA VAL A 5 3.28 -50.81 43.40
C VAL A 5 2.53 -49.86 42.46
N VAL A 6 1.38 -49.35 42.92
CA VAL A 6 0.76 -48.14 42.39
C VAL A 6 0.37 -47.31 43.61
N GLN A 7 1.14 -46.26 43.88
CA GLN A 7 0.68 -45.15 44.70
C GLN A 7 1.31 -43.85 44.18
N GLU A 8 0.42 -42.87 44.01
CA GLU A 8 0.65 -41.43 44.11
C GLU A 8 1.40 -40.70 43.00
N ARG A 9 0.62 -40.10 42.09
CA ARG A 9 0.71 -38.65 41.79
C ARG A 9 -0.68 -38.06 41.60
N SER A 10 -1.24 -37.50 42.68
CA SER A 10 -2.21 -36.43 42.57
C SER A 10 -1.44 -35.13 42.38
N GLU A 11 -1.51 -34.54 41.19
CA GLU A 11 -1.07 -33.16 40.97
C GLU A 11 -2.31 -32.28 40.77
N ALA A 12 -2.25 -31.13 41.42
CA ALA A 12 -3.37 -30.25 41.70
C ALA A 12 -4.00 -29.67 40.43
N VAL A 13 -5.32 -29.78 40.35
CA VAL A 13 -6.15 -29.06 39.38
C VAL A 13 -6.16 -27.58 39.80
N GLN A 14 -5.26 -26.79 39.21
CA GLN A 14 -5.34 -25.34 39.31
C GLN A 14 -6.57 -24.85 38.55
N SER A 15 -7.39 -24.03 39.21
CA SER A 15 -8.53 -23.33 38.60
C SER A 15 -8.03 -22.41 37.47
N PHE A 16 -8.56 -22.56 36.26
CA PHE A 16 -8.29 -21.62 35.18
C PHE A 16 -9.03 -20.29 35.43
N PRO A 17 -8.39 -19.13 35.19
CA PRO A 17 -9.08 -17.85 35.26
C PRO A 17 -10.21 -17.78 34.21
N PRO A 18 -11.20 -16.88 34.39
CA PRO A 18 -12.20 -16.60 33.36
C PRO A 18 -11.49 -16.18 32.05
N ALA A 19 -12.09 -16.48 30.89
CA ALA A 19 -11.49 -16.26 29.56
C ALA A 19 -10.96 -14.83 29.33
N SER A 20 -11.54 -13.83 30.01
CA SER A 20 -11.10 -12.43 29.98
C SER A 20 -9.79 -12.13 30.73
N ASN A 21 -9.24 -13.07 31.52
CA ASN A 21 -8.11 -12.87 32.43
C ASN A 21 -6.90 -13.77 32.15
N VAL A 22 -6.74 -14.29 30.92
CA VAL A 22 -5.54 -15.07 30.55
C VAL A 22 -4.34 -14.11 30.48
N VAL A 23 -3.50 -14.14 31.52
CA VAL A 23 -2.23 -13.41 31.53
C VAL A 23 -1.28 -14.16 30.59
N PRO A 24 -0.71 -13.50 29.56
CA PRO A 24 0.23 -14.15 28.66
C PRO A 24 1.44 -14.66 29.44
N LEU A 25 2.03 -15.77 28.99
CA LEU A 25 3.29 -16.24 29.56
C LEU A 25 4.38 -15.18 29.37
N HIS A 26 5.41 -15.22 30.22
CA HIS A 26 6.59 -14.42 29.98
C HIS A 26 7.15 -14.71 28.57
N ALA A 27 7.55 -13.68 27.83
CA ALA A 27 7.79 -13.76 26.38
C ALA A 27 8.71 -14.92 25.95
N ALA A 28 9.76 -15.19 26.72
CA ALA A 28 10.70 -16.27 26.44
C ALA A 28 10.09 -17.68 26.64
N ASP A 29 9.19 -17.83 27.61
CA ASP A 29 8.53 -19.11 27.90
C ASP A 29 7.39 -19.36 26.91
N ALA A 30 6.65 -18.31 26.54
CA ALA A 30 5.66 -18.37 25.45
C ALA A 30 6.29 -18.89 24.15
N LYS A 31 7.40 -18.28 23.72
CA LYS A 31 8.12 -18.68 22.50
C LYS A 31 8.60 -20.13 22.57
N ARG A 32 9.19 -20.54 23.70
CA ARG A 32 9.68 -21.91 23.87
C ARG A 32 8.55 -22.92 23.76
N ARG A 33 7.41 -22.67 24.42
CA ARG A 33 6.27 -23.58 24.41
C ARG A 33 5.66 -23.74 23.03
N VAL A 34 5.53 -22.65 22.28
CA VAL A 34 5.02 -22.70 20.90
C VAL A 34 6.01 -23.41 19.97
N ALA A 35 7.31 -23.13 20.09
CA ALA A 35 8.34 -23.81 19.30
C ALA A 35 8.32 -25.34 19.50
N GLU A 36 8.17 -25.83 20.74
CA GLU A 36 8.03 -27.27 21.02
C GLU A 36 6.84 -27.92 20.30
N ILE A 37 5.70 -27.22 20.24
CA ILE A 37 4.51 -27.69 19.53
C ILE A 37 4.79 -27.74 18.02
N PHE A 38 5.39 -26.69 17.47
CA PHE A 38 5.68 -26.57 16.04
C PHE A 38 6.70 -27.61 15.56
N GLU A 39 7.74 -27.89 16.35
CA GLU A 39 8.69 -28.96 16.05
C GLU A 39 8.03 -30.34 16.03
N ARG A 40 7.07 -30.60 16.92
CA ARG A 40 6.28 -31.84 16.89
C ARG A 40 5.42 -31.94 15.63
N VAL A 41 4.70 -30.86 15.29
CA VAL A 41 3.88 -30.78 14.07
C VAL A 41 4.73 -31.07 12.83
N LYS A 42 5.92 -30.45 12.75
CA LYS A 42 6.89 -30.68 11.67
C LYS A 42 7.41 -32.12 11.63
N ALA A 43 7.80 -32.67 12.79
CA ALA A 43 8.32 -34.04 12.89
C ALA A 43 7.28 -35.10 12.49
N GLU A 44 5.99 -34.80 12.68
CA GLU A 44 4.87 -35.64 12.26
C GLU A 44 4.47 -35.43 10.78
N GLY A 45 5.14 -34.54 10.05
CA GLY A 45 4.85 -34.25 8.64
C GLY A 45 3.52 -33.52 8.42
N ARG A 46 2.99 -32.86 9.45
CA ARG A 46 1.73 -32.10 9.38
C ARG A 46 1.99 -30.64 9.04
N THR A 47 1.02 -30.00 8.38
CA THR A 47 1.04 -28.56 8.06
C THR A 47 -0.09 -27.79 8.73
N SER A 48 -0.83 -28.44 9.63
CA SER A 48 -1.92 -27.82 10.40
C SER A 48 -1.87 -28.30 11.84
N LEU A 49 -2.15 -27.38 12.76
CA LEU A 49 -2.35 -27.71 14.15
C LEU A 49 -3.70 -28.40 14.35
N THR A 50 -3.77 -29.28 15.35
CA THR A 50 -5.04 -29.78 15.90
C THR A 50 -5.66 -28.73 16.83
N ALA A 51 -6.96 -28.82 17.12
CA ALA A 51 -7.63 -27.88 18.02
C ALA A 51 -6.95 -27.75 19.41
N PRO A 52 -6.57 -28.84 20.11
CA PRO A 52 -5.85 -28.74 21.38
C PRO A 52 -4.49 -28.05 21.27
N GLU A 53 -3.76 -28.28 20.16
CA GLU A 53 -2.48 -27.60 19.90
C GLU A 53 -2.70 -26.12 19.66
N GLY A 54 -3.71 -25.76 18.86
CA GLY A 54 -4.09 -24.37 18.60
C GLY A 54 -4.43 -23.62 19.89
N LYS A 55 -5.18 -24.26 20.80
CA LYS A 55 -5.46 -23.70 22.13
C LYS A 55 -4.19 -23.43 22.94
N LEU A 56 -3.27 -24.40 23.00
CA LEU A 56 -2.01 -24.22 23.74
C LEU A 56 -1.16 -23.06 23.20
N VAL A 57 -1.16 -22.87 21.87
CA VAL A 57 -0.50 -21.73 21.24
C VAL A 57 -1.20 -20.42 21.61
N CYS A 58 -2.54 -20.39 21.58
CA CYS A 58 -3.32 -19.23 21.97
C CYS A 58 -3.10 -18.85 23.44
N ASP A 59 -3.17 -19.82 24.35
CA ASP A 59 -2.93 -19.63 25.79
C ASP A 59 -1.54 -19.02 26.04
N ALA A 60 -0.51 -19.50 25.34
CA ALA A 60 0.86 -19.00 25.48
C ALA A 60 1.00 -17.51 25.12
N TYR A 61 0.23 -17.04 24.14
CA TYR A 61 0.20 -15.64 23.68
C TYR A 61 -0.93 -14.81 24.31
N GLY A 62 -1.73 -15.41 25.20
CA GLY A 62 -2.89 -14.78 25.82
C GLY A 62 -4.05 -14.53 24.85
N ILE A 63 -4.14 -15.23 23.73
CA ILE A 63 -5.27 -15.12 22.80
C ILE A 63 -6.47 -15.79 23.45
N SER A 64 -7.54 -15.02 23.69
CA SER A 64 -8.72 -15.49 24.42
C SER A 64 -9.51 -16.49 23.60
N VAL A 65 -9.56 -17.74 24.07
CA VAL A 65 -10.32 -18.85 23.50
C VAL A 65 -11.16 -19.52 24.59
N PRO A 66 -12.30 -20.15 24.25
CA PRO A 66 -13.15 -20.84 25.22
C PRO A 66 -12.37 -21.90 25.98
N GLN A 67 -12.78 -22.15 27.23
CA GLN A 67 -12.27 -23.32 27.94
C GLN A 67 -12.73 -24.59 27.23
N GLU A 68 -11.84 -25.57 27.10
CA GLU A 68 -12.14 -26.82 26.41
C GLU A 68 -11.27 -27.98 26.87
N GLY A 69 -11.73 -29.20 26.58
CA GLY A 69 -10.96 -30.43 26.72
C GLY A 69 -11.51 -31.53 25.82
N VAL A 70 -10.69 -32.53 25.50
CA VAL A 70 -11.12 -33.70 24.72
C VAL A 70 -11.45 -34.84 25.66
N ALA A 71 -12.68 -35.32 25.59
CA ALA A 71 -13.14 -36.48 26.33
C ALA A 71 -13.06 -37.75 25.47
N THR A 72 -12.54 -38.83 26.04
CA THR A 72 -12.53 -40.18 25.44
C THR A 72 -13.68 -41.06 25.93
N SER A 73 -14.47 -40.58 26.88
CA SER A 73 -15.67 -41.25 27.39
C SER A 73 -16.75 -40.25 27.79
N ALA A 74 -18.01 -40.72 27.89
CA ALA A 74 -19.13 -39.88 28.33
C ALA A 74 -18.95 -39.36 29.77
N ASP A 75 -18.34 -40.15 30.66
CA ASP A 75 -18.07 -39.73 32.04
C ASP A 75 -16.97 -38.67 32.11
N ASP A 76 -15.93 -38.79 31.27
CA ASP A 76 -14.89 -37.76 31.16
C ASP A 76 -15.47 -36.47 30.58
N ALA A 77 -16.39 -36.58 29.61
CA ALA A 77 -17.07 -35.42 29.04
C ALA A 77 -17.90 -34.67 30.09
N ALA A 78 -18.64 -35.39 30.94
CA ALA A 78 -19.43 -34.80 32.00
C ALA A 78 -18.56 -34.12 33.08
N LYS A 79 -17.41 -34.72 33.43
CA LYS A 79 -16.43 -34.11 34.36
C LYS A 79 -15.84 -32.83 33.78
N LEU A 80 -15.43 -32.86 32.51
CA LEU A 80 -14.92 -31.69 31.80
C LEU A 80 -15.98 -30.58 31.72
N ALA A 81 -17.22 -30.91 31.38
CA ALA A 81 -18.31 -29.94 31.30
C ALA A 81 -18.62 -29.30 32.65
N SER A 82 -18.58 -30.06 33.73
CA SER A 82 -18.81 -29.56 35.09
C SER A 82 -17.70 -28.65 35.56
N PHE A 83 -16.46 -28.95 35.16
CA PHE A 83 -15.31 -28.10 35.42
C PHE A 83 -15.35 -26.78 34.62
N ILE A 84 -15.73 -26.85 33.34
CA ILE A 84 -15.85 -25.69 32.44
C ILE A 84 -17.03 -24.79 32.82
N GLY A 85 -18.14 -25.39 33.26
CA GLY A 85 -19.41 -24.71 33.53
C GLY A 85 -20.36 -24.75 32.33
N PHE A 86 -21.67 -24.81 32.63
CA PHE A 86 -22.74 -24.91 31.65
C PHE A 86 -23.26 -23.52 31.19
N PRO A 87 -23.79 -23.39 29.97
CA PRO A 87 -23.90 -24.43 28.94
C PRO A 87 -22.59 -24.70 28.20
N VAL A 88 -22.44 -25.93 27.69
CA VAL A 88 -21.28 -26.35 26.88
C VAL A 88 -21.71 -26.74 25.46
N VAL A 89 -20.72 -26.81 24.57
CA VAL A 89 -20.81 -27.33 23.21
C VAL A 89 -20.01 -28.63 23.14
N LEU A 90 -20.55 -29.65 22.49
CA LEU A 90 -19.87 -30.90 22.21
C LEU A 90 -19.55 -30.98 20.71
N LYS A 91 -18.30 -31.29 20.36
CA LYS A 91 -17.85 -31.40 18.95
C LYS A 91 -17.03 -32.68 18.74
N ILE A 92 -17.27 -33.40 17.64
CA ILE A 92 -16.47 -34.57 17.27
C ILE A 92 -15.02 -34.19 16.95
N VAL A 93 -14.07 -35.01 17.40
CA VAL A 93 -12.65 -34.91 17.04
C VAL A 93 -12.26 -36.15 16.25
N SER A 94 -12.08 -35.99 14.94
CA SER A 94 -11.64 -37.04 14.01
C SER A 94 -10.87 -36.40 12.85
N PRO A 95 -9.72 -36.97 12.43
CA PRO A 95 -8.99 -36.53 11.24
C PRO A 95 -9.80 -36.60 9.95
N GLU A 96 -10.69 -37.59 9.83
CA GLU A 96 -11.45 -37.88 8.62
C GLU A 96 -12.78 -37.11 8.52
N ILE A 97 -13.36 -36.70 9.66
CA ILE A 97 -14.63 -35.96 9.71
C ILE A 97 -14.38 -34.44 9.79
N LEU A 98 -14.16 -33.83 8.62
CA LEU A 98 -13.91 -32.39 8.49
C LEU A 98 -15.20 -31.55 8.63
N HIS A 99 -16.30 -31.99 8.00
CA HIS A 99 -17.61 -31.30 8.05
C HIS A 99 -18.46 -31.74 9.25
N LYS A 100 -18.00 -31.38 10.46
CA LYS A 100 -18.56 -31.84 11.75
C LYS A 100 -20.07 -31.64 11.89
N THR A 101 -20.60 -30.51 11.45
CA THR A 101 -22.04 -30.20 11.56
C THR A 101 -22.88 -31.12 10.67
N GLU A 102 -22.44 -31.40 9.45
CA GLU A 102 -23.15 -32.29 8.51
C GLU A 102 -23.13 -33.74 9.00
N ALA A 103 -22.03 -34.14 9.64
CA ALA A 103 -21.92 -35.43 10.31
C ALA A 103 -22.75 -35.54 11.60
N GLY A 104 -23.54 -34.52 11.96
CA GLY A 104 -24.26 -34.47 13.25
C GLY A 104 -23.33 -34.51 14.46
N GLY A 105 -22.06 -34.13 14.27
CA GLY A 105 -20.99 -34.19 15.24
C GLY A 105 -20.84 -32.93 16.07
N VAL A 106 -21.82 -32.02 16.07
CA VAL A 106 -21.83 -30.79 16.88
C VAL A 106 -23.17 -30.68 17.62
N LEU A 107 -23.12 -30.54 18.95
CA LEU A 107 -24.28 -30.28 19.80
C LEU A 107 -24.01 -29.01 20.62
N VAL A 108 -24.86 -28.00 20.46
CA VAL A 108 -24.76 -26.71 21.17
C VAL A 108 -25.77 -26.60 22.30
N GLY A 109 -25.47 -25.76 23.30
CA GLY A 109 -26.43 -25.43 24.36
C GLY A 109 -26.73 -26.58 25.32
N VAL A 110 -25.75 -27.47 25.56
CA VAL A 110 -25.87 -28.61 26.47
C VAL A 110 -25.81 -28.10 27.92
N LYS A 111 -26.85 -28.36 28.72
CA LYS A 111 -27.12 -27.56 29.94
C LYS A 111 -26.77 -28.24 31.25
N ASN A 112 -26.52 -29.55 31.24
CA ASN A 112 -26.23 -30.33 32.44
C ASN A 112 -25.46 -31.61 32.09
N GLU A 113 -24.95 -32.32 33.10
CA GLU A 113 -24.16 -33.55 32.93
C GLU A 113 -24.92 -34.66 32.20
N ALA A 114 -26.22 -34.82 32.44
CA ALA A 114 -27.02 -35.87 31.80
C ALA A 114 -27.11 -35.63 30.28
N ASP A 115 -27.37 -34.37 29.88
CA ASP A 115 -27.37 -33.97 28.48
C ASP A 115 -25.99 -34.13 27.83
N VAL A 116 -24.89 -33.91 28.58
CA VAL A 116 -23.53 -34.14 28.09
C VAL A 116 -23.27 -35.60 27.78
N LYS A 117 -23.63 -36.51 28.70
CA LYS A 117 -23.43 -37.95 28.49
C LYS A 117 -24.26 -38.46 27.31
N ALA A 118 -25.51 -38.02 27.22
CA ALA A 118 -26.38 -38.34 26.09
C ALA A 118 -25.80 -37.79 24.78
N GLY A 119 -25.40 -36.51 24.76
CA GLY A 119 -24.83 -35.86 23.60
C GLY A 119 -23.52 -36.49 23.12
N TYR A 120 -22.65 -36.92 24.04
CA TYR A 120 -21.43 -37.67 23.72
C TYR A 120 -21.78 -38.94 22.93
N ALA A 121 -22.71 -39.75 23.45
CA ALA A 121 -23.12 -40.99 22.79
C ALA A 121 -23.72 -40.71 21.39
N THR A 122 -24.58 -39.68 21.29
CA THR A 122 -25.17 -39.25 20.02
C THR A 122 -24.12 -38.84 19.00
N ILE A 123 -23.12 -38.06 19.38
CA ILE A 123 -22.06 -37.61 18.47
C ILE A 123 -21.23 -38.80 17.98
N ILE A 124 -20.85 -39.74 18.85
CA ILE A 124 -20.10 -40.94 18.46
C ILE A 124 -20.90 -41.81 17.50
N GLU A 125 -22.20 -41.97 17.74
CA GLU A 125 -23.09 -42.72 16.86
C GLU A 125 -23.21 -42.06 15.48
N ASN A 126 -23.43 -40.73 15.45
CA ASN A 126 -23.54 -39.97 14.21
C ASN A 126 -22.24 -40.03 13.39
N ALA A 127 -21.08 -39.89 14.05
CA ALA A 127 -19.78 -39.99 13.42
C ALA A 127 -19.58 -41.34 12.72
N LYS A 128 -19.88 -42.46 13.40
CA LYS A 128 -19.76 -43.81 12.82
C LYS A 128 -20.76 -44.08 11.70
N LYS A 129 -21.93 -43.43 11.72
CA LYS A 129 -22.91 -43.51 10.63
C LYS A 129 -22.46 -42.72 9.41
N TYR A 130 -21.83 -41.58 9.63
CA TYR A 130 -21.33 -40.72 8.57
C TYR A 130 -20.12 -41.35 7.86
N ASP A 131 -19.16 -41.86 8.64
CA ASP A 131 -18.03 -42.64 8.14
C ASP A 131 -17.67 -43.76 9.12
N ALA A 132 -17.92 -45.00 8.71
CA ALA A 132 -17.67 -46.18 9.54
C ALA A 132 -16.18 -46.48 9.75
N ASN A 133 -15.30 -45.94 8.91
CA ASN A 133 -13.85 -46.14 8.98
C ASN A 133 -13.12 -44.96 9.65
N ALA A 134 -13.83 -43.89 10.01
CA ALA A 134 -13.21 -42.71 10.61
C ALA A 134 -12.60 -43.03 11.98
N THR A 135 -11.39 -42.51 12.21
CA THR A 135 -10.72 -42.60 13.50
C THR A 135 -11.31 -41.54 14.43
N ILE A 136 -12.06 -41.96 15.44
CA ILE A 136 -12.61 -41.04 16.44
C ILE A 136 -11.63 -40.91 17.59
N VAL A 137 -11.00 -39.74 17.71
CA VAL A 137 -10.07 -39.40 18.80
C VAL A 137 -10.85 -39.14 20.10
N GLY A 138 -12.05 -38.57 20.01
CA GLY A 138 -12.93 -38.29 21.15
C GLY A 138 -13.97 -37.22 20.83
N VAL A 139 -14.56 -36.64 21.87
CA VAL A 139 -15.48 -35.49 21.77
C VAL A 139 -14.90 -34.32 22.54
N GLN A 140 -14.71 -33.20 21.86
CA GLN A 140 -14.33 -31.92 22.46
C GLN A 140 -15.52 -31.37 23.25
N VAL A 141 -15.31 -31.12 24.54
CA VAL A 141 -16.22 -30.38 25.41
C VAL A 141 -15.69 -28.96 25.49
N GLN A 142 -16.48 -27.99 25.04
CA GLN A 142 -16.07 -26.59 24.94
C GLN A 142 -17.10 -25.68 25.63
N GLN A 143 -16.63 -24.65 26.32
CA GLN A 143 -17.48 -23.60 26.88
C GLN A 143 -18.31 -22.96 25.76
N MET A 144 -19.62 -22.79 25.97
CA MET A 144 -20.45 -22.05 25.03
C MET A 144 -20.16 -20.55 25.18
N VAL A 145 -19.71 -19.92 24.10
CA VAL A 145 -19.52 -18.46 24.06
C VAL A 145 -20.88 -17.77 23.97
N GLY A 146 -21.06 -16.71 24.76
CA GLY A 146 -22.30 -15.94 24.80
C GLY A 146 -22.55 -15.16 23.50
N ALA A 147 -23.76 -14.60 23.38
CA ALA A 147 -24.11 -13.73 22.25
C ALA A 147 -23.21 -12.49 22.23
N GLY A 148 -22.73 -12.13 21.03
CA GLY A 148 -21.90 -10.96 20.77
C GLY A 148 -21.86 -10.67 19.28
N GLN A 149 -21.29 -9.53 18.91
CA GLN A 149 -21.04 -9.22 17.51
C GLN A 149 -19.95 -10.15 16.99
N GLU A 150 -20.25 -10.92 15.96
CA GLU A 150 -19.27 -11.77 15.29
C GLU A 150 -18.32 -10.90 14.46
N VAL A 151 -17.02 -11.13 14.63
CA VAL A 151 -15.92 -10.56 13.85
C VAL A 151 -14.92 -11.67 13.49
N ILE A 152 -14.01 -11.38 12.56
CA ILE A 152 -12.91 -12.27 12.19
C ILE A 152 -11.60 -11.53 12.44
N ILE A 153 -10.65 -12.23 13.07
CA ILE A 153 -9.27 -11.79 13.20
C ILE A 153 -8.40 -12.91 12.64
N GLY A 154 -7.54 -12.59 11.68
CA GLY A 154 -6.68 -13.59 11.07
C GLY A 154 -5.32 -13.04 10.70
N ALA A 155 -4.47 -13.92 10.23
CA ALA A 155 -3.19 -13.59 9.64
C ALA A 155 -2.97 -14.42 8.37
N VAL A 156 -2.31 -13.81 7.39
CA VAL A 156 -1.96 -14.48 6.14
C VAL A 156 -0.56 -14.06 5.72
N THR A 157 0.15 -14.96 5.05
CA THR A 157 1.43 -14.66 4.41
C THR A 157 1.21 -14.29 2.96
N ASP A 158 1.30 -13.00 2.65
CA ASP A 158 1.27 -12.52 1.27
C ASP A 158 2.65 -12.68 0.61
N PRO A 159 2.74 -13.16 -0.65
CA PRO A 159 4.01 -13.33 -1.34
C PRO A 159 4.80 -12.03 -1.49
N SER A 160 4.19 -10.86 -1.60
CA SER A 160 4.90 -9.58 -1.75
C SER A 160 5.24 -8.96 -0.39
N PHE A 161 4.25 -8.89 0.49
CA PHE A 161 4.29 -8.11 1.74
C PHE A 161 4.67 -8.93 2.98
N GLY A 162 4.70 -10.26 2.90
CA GLY A 162 4.94 -11.14 4.04
C GLY A 162 3.72 -11.20 4.97
N LYS A 163 3.96 -11.20 6.28
CA LYS A 163 2.89 -11.36 7.28
C LYS A 163 1.96 -10.15 7.33
N LEU A 164 0.66 -10.41 7.17
CA LEU A 164 -0.41 -9.44 7.27
C LEU A 164 -1.42 -9.91 8.32
N ILE A 165 -1.95 -8.96 9.09
CA ILE A 165 -3.11 -9.15 9.94
C ILE A 165 -4.35 -8.70 9.20
N ALA A 166 -5.41 -9.49 9.32
CA ALA A 166 -6.72 -9.23 8.77
C ALA A 166 -7.73 -9.02 9.90
N PHE A 167 -8.60 -8.03 9.76
CA PHE A 167 -9.75 -7.80 10.62
C PHE A 167 -10.98 -7.51 9.79
N GLY A 168 -12.11 -8.14 10.09
CA GLY A 168 -13.38 -7.90 9.41
C GLY A 168 -14.58 -8.25 10.28
N LEU A 169 -15.78 -7.87 9.83
CA LEU A 169 -17.01 -8.40 10.45
C LEU A 169 -17.13 -9.91 10.17
N GLY A 170 -17.83 -10.62 11.07
CA GLY A 170 -18.06 -12.06 11.05
C GLY A 170 -19.47 -12.43 10.61
N GLY A 171 -19.73 -13.74 10.43
CA GLY A 171 -21.04 -14.30 10.10
C GLY A 171 -21.28 -14.63 8.63
N VAL A 172 -22.51 -15.04 8.29
CA VAL A 172 -22.90 -15.54 6.95
C VAL A 172 -22.68 -14.50 5.83
N LEU A 173 -22.63 -13.21 6.17
CA LEU A 173 -22.49 -12.11 5.20
C LEU A 173 -21.04 -11.83 4.77
N VAL A 174 -20.04 -12.44 5.41
CA VAL A 174 -18.61 -12.15 5.17
C VAL A 174 -18.13 -12.60 3.80
N GLU A 175 -18.50 -13.82 3.40
CA GLU A 175 -18.11 -14.36 2.09
C GLU A 175 -18.67 -13.50 0.94
N VAL A 176 -19.77 -12.79 1.21
CA VAL A 176 -20.48 -11.95 0.23
C VAL A 176 -19.99 -10.51 0.24
N LEU A 177 -19.77 -9.90 1.42
CA LEU A 177 -19.47 -8.46 1.56
C LEU A 177 -17.97 -8.13 1.50
N LYS A 178 -17.08 -9.08 1.85
CA LYS A 178 -15.61 -8.88 1.85
C LYS A 178 -15.15 -7.62 2.61
N ASP A 179 -15.85 -7.27 3.70
CA ASP A 179 -15.55 -6.10 4.53
C ASP A 179 -14.39 -6.40 5.50
N VAL A 180 -13.16 -6.32 4.98
CA VAL A 180 -11.93 -6.71 5.68
C VAL A 180 -10.88 -5.61 5.51
N THR A 181 -10.10 -5.37 6.56
CA THR A 181 -8.91 -4.51 6.56
C THR A 181 -7.65 -5.34 6.80
N PHE A 182 -6.54 -4.92 6.19
CA PHE A 182 -5.23 -5.54 6.32
C PHE A 182 -4.19 -4.57 6.90
N ARG A 183 -3.24 -5.08 7.68
CA ARG A 183 -2.05 -4.34 8.13
C ARG A 183 -0.82 -5.23 8.12
N LEU A 184 0.34 -4.67 7.81
CA LEU A 184 1.62 -5.38 7.98
C LEU A 184 1.83 -5.74 9.45
N ALA A 185 2.17 -6.99 9.72
CA ALA A 185 2.66 -7.39 11.04
C ALA A 185 4.15 -6.99 11.21
N PRO A 186 4.59 -6.64 12.43
CA PRO A 186 3.76 -6.46 13.62
C PRO A 186 2.94 -5.17 13.55
N VAL A 187 1.70 -5.21 14.06
CA VAL A 187 0.79 -4.06 14.12
C VAL A 187 0.96 -3.31 15.43
N THR A 188 0.94 -1.98 15.36
CA THR A 188 0.85 -1.12 16.55
C THR A 188 -0.59 -0.99 17.03
N ARG A 189 -0.78 -0.51 18.25
CA ARG A 189 -2.11 -0.24 18.82
C ARG A 189 -2.95 0.70 17.97
N GLU A 190 -2.35 1.81 17.52
CA GLU A 190 -2.99 2.81 16.64
C GLU A 190 -3.40 2.17 15.30
N GLU A 191 -2.56 1.31 14.74
CA GLU A 191 -2.88 0.58 13.52
C GLU A 191 -4.03 -0.41 13.74
N ALA A 192 -4.06 -1.13 14.87
CA ALA A 192 -5.15 -2.02 15.23
C ALA A 192 -6.48 -1.27 15.47
N GLU A 193 -6.45 -0.11 16.14
CA GLU A 193 -7.61 0.77 16.29
C GLU A 193 -8.13 1.22 14.91
N SER A 194 -7.21 1.62 14.00
CA SER A 194 -7.56 2.00 12.63
C SER A 194 -8.14 0.86 11.79
N MET A 195 -7.85 -0.41 12.12
CA MET A 195 -8.49 -1.57 11.47
C MET A 195 -9.96 -1.67 11.86
N LEU A 196 -10.30 -1.39 13.12
CA LEU A 196 -11.69 -1.40 13.59
C LEU A 196 -12.53 -0.30 12.95
N ASP A 197 -11.95 0.90 12.76
CA ASP A 197 -12.65 2.01 12.11
C ASP A 197 -12.64 1.91 10.57
N GLY A 198 -11.77 1.05 10.00
CA GLY A 198 -11.57 0.92 8.55
C GLY A 198 -12.53 -0.03 7.83
N ILE A 199 -13.34 -0.78 8.56
CA ILE A 199 -14.42 -1.60 7.97
C ILE A 199 -15.64 -0.71 7.64
N GLN A 200 -16.36 -1.04 6.57
CA GLN A 200 -17.52 -0.26 6.12
C GLN A 200 -18.62 -0.21 7.18
N ALA A 201 -18.82 -1.30 7.93
CA ALA A 201 -19.81 -1.37 9.00
C ALA A 201 -19.21 -1.18 10.40
N ALA A 202 -18.20 -0.30 10.54
CA ALA A 202 -17.58 0.07 11.81
C ALA A 202 -18.58 0.53 12.88
N ASP A 203 -19.68 1.20 12.48
CA ASP A 203 -20.72 1.66 13.40
C ASP A 203 -21.43 0.51 14.14
N VAL A 204 -21.43 -0.72 13.58
CA VAL A 204 -21.98 -1.90 14.26
C VAL A 204 -21.20 -2.20 15.55
N LEU A 205 -19.89 -1.95 15.56
CA LEU A 205 -19.05 -2.11 16.75
C LEU A 205 -19.37 -1.06 17.83
N ARG A 206 -19.96 0.08 17.44
CA ARG A 206 -20.36 1.17 18.34
C ARG A 206 -21.76 0.96 18.95
N GLY A 207 -22.45 -0.12 18.56
CA GLY A 207 -23.81 -0.44 18.98
C GLY A 207 -24.85 0.16 18.04
N VAL A 208 -25.68 -0.70 17.45
CA VAL A 208 -26.78 -0.31 16.54
C VAL A 208 -28.09 -0.96 16.98
N ARG A 209 -29.21 -0.28 16.73
CA ARG A 209 -30.57 -0.80 17.00
C ARG A 209 -30.79 -1.26 18.46
N GLY A 210 -30.17 -0.56 19.42
CA GLY A 210 -30.27 -0.86 20.84
C GLY A 210 -29.32 -1.95 21.36
N ALA A 211 -28.45 -2.49 20.49
CA ALA A 211 -27.32 -3.30 20.94
C ALA A 211 -26.26 -2.43 21.62
N GLU A 212 -25.61 -2.98 22.65
CA GLU A 212 -24.49 -2.33 23.32
C GLU A 212 -23.24 -2.30 22.43
N ALA A 213 -22.38 -1.30 22.65
CA ALA A 213 -21.09 -1.22 21.99
C ALA A 213 -20.20 -2.40 22.43
N VAL A 214 -19.37 -2.89 21.51
CA VAL A 214 -18.39 -3.94 21.85
C VAL A 214 -17.22 -3.36 22.64
N ASP A 215 -16.54 -4.20 23.39
CA ASP A 215 -15.25 -3.87 23.98
C ASP A 215 -14.18 -3.78 22.88
N ARG A 216 -13.97 -2.56 22.38
CA ARG A 216 -12.97 -2.27 21.34
C ARG A 216 -11.55 -2.51 21.82
N ASP A 217 -11.24 -2.29 23.09
CA ASP A 217 -9.89 -2.49 23.64
C ASP A 217 -9.52 -3.98 23.65
N ALA A 218 -10.49 -4.84 23.99
CA ALA A 218 -10.30 -6.28 23.91
C ALA A 218 -10.02 -6.76 22.47
N LEU A 219 -10.70 -6.20 21.47
CA LEU A 219 -10.44 -6.51 20.06
C LEU A 219 -9.04 -6.04 19.61
N VAL A 220 -8.66 -4.81 19.97
CA VAL A 220 -7.33 -4.26 19.68
C VAL A 220 -6.24 -5.14 20.31
N THR A 221 -6.40 -5.50 21.58
CA THR A 221 -5.47 -6.37 22.30
C THR A 221 -5.36 -7.75 21.64
N LEU A 222 -6.48 -8.31 21.17
CA LEU A 222 -6.48 -9.61 20.48
C LEU A 222 -5.73 -9.53 19.14
N ILE A 223 -5.94 -8.47 18.36
CA ILE A 223 -5.22 -8.17 17.11
C ILE A 223 -3.71 -8.06 17.36
N GLU A 224 -3.28 -7.33 18.39
CA GLU A 224 -1.87 -7.19 18.76
C GLU A 224 -1.24 -8.54 19.14
N ARG A 225 -1.95 -9.37 19.89
CA ARG A 225 -1.48 -10.70 20.31
C ARG A 225 -1.29 -11.64 19.12
N VAL A 226 -2.25 -11.68 18.19
CA VAL A 226 -2.14 -12.43 16.93
C VAL A 226 -0.97 -11.91 16.12
N SER A 227 -0.83 -10.59 16.02
CA SER A 227 0.26 -9.94 15.29
C SER A 227 1.64 -10.32 15.81
N ARG A 228 1.81 -10.30 17.13
CA ARG A 228 3.04 -10.73 17.78
C ARG A 228 3.34 -12.20 17.54
N LEU A 229 2.33 -13.07 17.61
CA LEU A 229 2.50 -14.51 17.39
C LEU A 229 3.03 -14.80 15.98
N VAL A 230 2.45 -14.20 14.94
CA VAL A 230 2.87 -14.46 13.56
C VAL A 230 4.18 -13.78 13.16
N ASP A 231 4.54 -12.70 13.85
CA ASP A 231 5.86 -12.06 13.72
C ASP A 231 6.96 -12.93 14.36
N ASP A 232 6.69 -13.48 15.54
CA ASP A 232 7.62 -14.36 16.26
C ASP A 232 7.85 -15.70 15.55
N PHE A 233 6.86 -16.18 14.77
CA PHE A 233 6.91 -17.48 14.09
C PHE A 233 6.60 -17.37 12.59
N PRO A 234 7.63 -17.14 11.75
CA PRO A 234 7.49 -17.03 10.30
C PRO A 234 6.88 -18.28 9.62
N GLN A 235 6.91 -19.44 10.28
CA GLN A 235 6.33 -20.68 9.77
C GLN A 235 4.80 -20.68 9.79
N ILE A 236 4.12 -19.77 10.51
CA ILE A 236 2.65 -19.67 10.49
C ILE A 236 2.23 -19.07 9.15
N SER A 237 1.78 -19.86 8.20
CA SER A 237 1.38 -19.37 6.87
C SER A 237 0.02 -18.68 6.90
N GLU A 238 -0.91 -19.22 7.69
CA GLU A 238 -2.27 -18.72 7.88
C GLU A 238 -2.71 -18.94 9.34
N MET A 239 -3.42 -17.97 9.91
CA MET A 239 -4.12 -18.10 11.17
C MET A 239 -5.51 -17.51 11.04
N ASP A 240 -6.54 -18.20 11.51
CA ASP A 240 -7.92 -17.73 11.46
C ASP A 240 -8.57 -17.90 12.83
N LEU A 241 -9.08 -16.78 13.38
CA LEU A 241 -9.94 -16.73 14.55
C LEU A 241 -11.35 -16.40 14.05
N ASN A 242 -12.17 -17.44 13.90
CA ASN A 242 -13.46 -17.31 13.23
C ASN A 242 -14.52 -18.29 13.78
N PRO A 243 -15.62 -17.79 14.37
CA PRO A 243 -15.88 -16.39 14.71
C PRO A 243 -15.15 -15.98 15.99
N VAL A 244 -14.80 -14.69 16.08
CA VAL A 244 -14.54 -14.00 17.34
C VAL A 244 -15.85 -13.34 17.79
N PHE A 245 -16.31 -13.66 19.00
CA PHE A 245 -17.47 -13.00 19.60
C PHE A 245 -17.02 -11.78 20.40
N ALA A 246 -17.36 -10.60 19.92
CA ALA A 246 -17.10 -9.33 20.58
C ALA A 246 -18.35 -8.90 21.39
N SER A 247 -18.18 -8.70 22.68
CA SER A 247 -19.23 -8.29 23.61
C SER A 247 -18.80 -7.03 24.37
N PRO A 248 -19.70 -6.36 25.11
CA PRO A 248 -19.32 -5.24 25.98
C PRO A 248 -18.29 -5.60 27.07
N ASN A 249 -18.10 -6.89 27.36
CA ASN A 249 -17.24 -7.39 28.42
C ASN A 249 -15.95 -8.07 27.91
N GLY A 250 -15.69 -8.00 26.61
CA GLY A 250 -14.48 -8.56 26.00
C GLY A 250 -14.72 -9.31 24.69
N ALA A 251 -13.65 -9.90 24.15
CA ALA A 251 -13.63 -10.65 22.90
C ALA A 251 -13.07 -12.07 23.10
N VAL A 252 -13.73 -13.07 22.50
CA VAL A 252 -13.34 -14.50 22.61
C VAL A 252 -13.43 -15.17 21.24
N ALA A 253 -12.33 -15.80 20.80
CA ALA A 253 -12.27 -16.56 19.55
C ALA A 253 -12.83 -17.98 19.74
N ALA A 254 -14.01 -18.26 19.17
CA ALA A 254 -14.69 -19.55 19.40
C ALA A 254 -14.02 -20.73 18.68
N ASP A 255 -13.34 -20.47 17.57
CA ASP A 255 -12.54 -21.44 16.85
C ASP A 255 -11.21 -20.82 16.42
N VAL A 256 -10.19 -21.67 16.32
CA VAL A 256 -8.83 -21.29 15.95
C VAL A 256 -8.29 -22.30 14.95
N ARG A 257 -7.87 -21.81 13.80
CA ARG A 257 -7.15 -22.58 12.79
C ARG A 257 -5.77 -21.98 12.57
N ILE A 258 -4.73 -22.80 12.66
CA ILE A 258 -3.34 -22.40 12.41
C ILE A 258 -2.75 -23.37 11.38
N VAL A 259 -2.38 -22.82 10.23
CA VAL A 259 -1.71 -23.52 9.13
C VAL A 259 -0.25 -23.08 9.11
N MET A 260 0.62 -24.04 8.82
CA MET A 260 2.06 -23.85 8.82
C MET A 260 2.66 -24.16 7.46
N ASP A 261 3.70 -23.40 7.14
CA ASP A 261 4.62 -23.68 6.05
C ASP A 261 6.03 -23.74 6.62
N PHE A 262 6.67 -24.91 6.48
CA PHE A 262 8.02 -25.17 6.97
C PHE A 262 9.08 -25.06 5.87
N GLU A 263 8.67 -24.78 4.63
CA GLU A 263 9.61 -24.53 3.55
C GLU A 263 10.43 -23.28 3.85
N PRO A 264 11.75 -23.31 3.63
CA PRO A 264 12.58 -22.13 3.81
C PRO A 264 12.14 -21.07 2.81
N ALA A 265 11.78 -19.89 3.31
CA ALA A 265 11.54 -18.74 2.44
C ALA A 265 12.82 -18.42 1.65
N GLU A 266 12.67 -18.18 0.34
CA GLU A 266 13.81 -17.77 -0.47
C GLU A 266 14.37 -16.44 0.07
N PRO A 267 15.69 -16.37 0.31
CA PRO A 267 16.31 -15.15 0.81
C PRO A 267 16.19 -14.05 -0.24
N ARG A 268 15.63 -12.91 0.15
CA ARG A 268 15.60 -11.71 -0.69
C ARG A 268 16.86 -10.88 -0.48
N TYR A 269 17.46 -10.44 -1.57
CA TYR A 269 18.56 -9.48 -1.50
C TYR A 269 18.01 -8.10 -1.10
N ARG A 270 18.34 -7.65 0.11
CA ARG A 270 17.93 -6.36 0.67
C ARG A 270 19.18 -5.56 1.08
N PRO A 271 19.73 -4.74 0.17
CA PRO A 271 20.86 -3.89 0.52
C PRO A 271 20.45 -2.85 1.57
N THR A 272 21.40 -2.39 2.38
CA THR A 272 21.12 -1.34 3.37
C THR A 272 20.82 -0.01 2.66
N GLN A 273 20.15 0.92 3.37
CA GLN A 273 19.86 2.25 2.84
C GLN A 273 21.13 2.96 2.31
N GLU A 274 22.25 2.86 3.04
CA GLU A 274 23.53 3.46 2.65
C GLU A 274 24.09 2.84 1.37
N GLN A 275 24.00 1.52 1.22
CA GLN A 275 24.42 0.82 0.00
C GLN A 275 23.57 1.26 -1.19
N ILE A 276 22.24 1.31 -1.03
CA ILE A 276 21.31 1.79 -2.05
C ILE A 276 21.68 3.20 -2.50
N VAL A 277 21.80 4.15 -1.57
CA VAL A 277 22.10 5.55 -1.89
C VAL A 277 23.46 5.68 -2.59
N THR A 278 24.48 4.97 -2.12
CA THR A 278 25.82 4.99 -2.73
C THR A 278 25.80 4.50 -4.16
N GLN A 279 25.17 3.35 -4.41
CA GLN A 279 25.10 2.74 -5.74
C GLN A 279 24.19 3.54 -6.69
N MET A 280 23.03 4.00 -6.20
CA MET A 280 22.11 4.83 -6.99
C MET A 280 22.72 6.18 -7.37
N ASN A 281 23.55 6.79 -6.51
CA ASN A 281 24.28 8.00 -6.90
C ASN A 281 25.24 7.75 -8.08
N ARG A 282 25.89 6.59 -8.17
CA ARG A 282 26.73 6.24 -9.32
C ARG A 282 25.94 6.10 -10.62
N ILE A 283 24.69 5.61 -10.54
CA ILE A 283 23.82 5.45 -11.71
C ILE A 283 23.16 6.77 -12.13
N MET A 284 22.64 7.53 -11.15
CA MET A 284 21.84 8.74 -11.40
C MET A 284 22.69 10.00 -11.57
N LYS A 285 23.90 10.03 -10.98
CA LYS A 285 24.84 11.16 -11.04
C LYS A 285 26.22 10.74 -11.58
N PRO A 286 26.31 10.00 -12.71
CA PRO A 286 27.56 9.52 -13.26
C PRO A 286 28.41 10.68 -13.77
N ASP A 287 29.74 10.55 -13.66
CA ASP A 287 30.72 11.41 -14.32
C ASP A 287 31.11 10.86 -15.69
N ALA A 288 30.96 9.54 -15.90
CA ALA A 288 31.16 8.90 -17.19
C ALA A 288 30.13 7.79 -17.51
N VAL A 289 29.65 7.79 -18.74
CA VAL A 289 28.67 6.84 -19.31
C VAL A 289 29.29 6.09 -20.48
N ALA A 290 29.25 4.76 -20.44
CA ALA A 290 29.51 3.93 -21.62
C ALA A 290 28.20 3.55 -22.30
N VAL A 291 28.14 3.64 -23.64
CA VAL A 291 26.96 3.21 -24.42
C VAL A 291 27.34 1.98 -25.24
N ILE A 292 26.92 0.81 -24.77
CA ILE A 292 27.15 -0.47 -25.44
C ILE A 292 26.12 -0.67 -26.53
N GLY A 293 26.57 -0.80 -27.78
CA GLY A 293 25.71 -0.79 -28.95
C GLY A 293 25.49 0.62 -29.53
N ALA A 294 26.36 1.58 -29.20
CA ALA A 294 26.35 2.91 -29.81
C ALA A 294 26.43 2.85 -31.34
N SER A 295 25.71 3.71 -32.06
CA SER A 295 25.64 3.64 -33.52
C SER A 295 25.49 5.01 -34.18
N ASN A 296 26.10 5.18 -35.36
CA ASN A 296 25.87 6.33 -36.25
C ASN A 296 24.61 6.17 -37.11
N GLU A 297 24.01 4.98 -37.15
CA GLU A 297 22.89 4.69 -38.02
C GLU A 297 21.57 5.15 -37.39
N ASP A 298 20.86 6.02 -38.09
CA ASP A 298 19.57 6.55 -37.67
C ASP A 298 18.53 5.43 -37.50
N GLY A 299 17.68 5.56 -36.48
CA GLY A 299 16.64 4.58 -36.15
C GLY A 299 17.09 3.45 -35.21
N LYS A 300 18.41 3.26 -34.99
CA LYS A 300 18.89 2.32 -33.97
C LYS A 300 18.76 2.90 -32.56
N ILE A 301 18.40 2.07 -31.59
CA ILE A 301 18.28 2.46 -30.17
C ILE A 301 19.57 3.12 -29.66
N GLY A 302 20.73 2.51 -29.93
CA GLY A 302 22.02 3.08 -29.52
C GLY A 302 22.36 4.42 -30.18
N ASN A 303 21.83 4.71 -31.37
CA ASN A 303 21.93 6.03 -32.00
C ASN A 303 21.07 7.05 -31.23
N SER A 304 19.83 6.70 -30.87
CA SER A 304 18.94 7.57 -30.09
C SER A 304 19.52 7.90 -28.72
N VAL A 305 20.06 6.91 -27.99
CA VAL A 305 20.70 7.13 -26.68
C VAL A 305 21.90 8.07 -26.82
N MET A 306 22.76 7.85 -27.81
CA MET A 306 23.91 8.73 -28.07
C MET A 306 23.48 10.17 -28.39
N LYS A 307 22.49 10.35 -29.28
CA LYS A 307 21.93 11.68 -29.60
C LYS A 307 21.35 12.35 -28.36
N ASN A 308 20.62 11.62 -27.55
CA ASN A 308 19.97 12.16 -26.35
C ASN A 308 20.98 12.62 -25.29
N LEU A 309 22.05 11.85 -25.06
CA LEU A 309 23.12 12.27 -24.16
C LEU A 309 23.85 13.52 -24.67
N ILE A 310 24.20 13.54 -25.96
CA ILE A 310 24.96 14.65 -26.57
C ILE A 310 24.09 15.92 -26.67
N ASN A 311 22.93 15.82 -27.32
CA ASN A 311 22.06 16.96 -27.59
C ASN A 311 21.31 17.42 -26.34
N GLY A 312 21.09 16.51 -25.37
CA GLY A 312 20.53 16.85 -24.07
C GLY A 312 21.48 17.65 -23.18
N GLY A 313 22.77 17.74 -23.54
CA GLY A 313 23.76 18.56 -22.84
C GLY A 313 24.37 17.89 -21.60
N TYR A 314 24.46 16.56 -21.59
CA TYR A 314 25.19 15.83 -20.55
C TYR A 314 26.65 16.28 -20.55
N GLN A 315 27.15 16.69 -19.38
CA GLN A 315 28.49 17.26 -19.23
C GLN A 315 29.57 16.21 -18.89
N GLY A 316 29.16 14.99 -18.51
CA GLY A 316 30.09 13.91 -18.23
C GLY A 316 30.69 13.30 -19.50
N THR A 317 31.64 12.38 -19.30
CA THR A 317 32.32 11.72 -20.42
C THR A 317 31.42 10.64 -21.03
N ILE A 318 31.32 10.62 -22.36
CA ILE A 318 30.55 9.60 -23.09
C ILE A 318 31.52 8.71 -23.86
N TYR A 319 31.47 7.40 -23.58
CA TYR A 319 32.26 6.36 -24.24
C TYR A 319 31.38 5.47 -25.13
N PRO A 320 31.38 5.67 -26.46
CA PRO A 320 30.70 4.77 -27.38
C PRO A 320 31.42 3.41 -27.44
N ILE A 321 30.69 2.31 -27.27
CA ILE A 321 31.21 0.96 -27.41
C ILE A 321 30.57 0.30 -28.63
N HIS A 322 31.39 -0.03 -29.63
CA HIS A 322 30.97 -0.61 -30.90
C HIS A 322 32.06 -1.54 -31.46
N PRO A 323 31.74 -2.75 -31.94
CA PRO A 323 32.74 -3.77 -32.28
C PRO A 323 33.62 -3.42 -33.48
N LYS A 324 33.17 -2.51 -34.37
CA LYS A 324 33.80 -2.24 -35.67
C LYS A 324 34.06 -0.78 -35.99
N ALA A 325 33.42 0.16 -35.28
CA ALA A 325 33.51 1.57 -35.63
C ALA A 325 34.62 2.18 -34.81
N ASP A 326 35.48 2.98 -35.43
CA ASP A 326 36.53 3.72 -34.72
C ASP A 326 36.00 5.01 -34.10
N GLU A 327 34.87 5.52 -34.62
CA GLU A 327 34.24 6.77 -34.18
C GLU A 327 32.70 6.70 -34.27
N ILE A 328 32.02 7.22 -33.25
CA ILE A 328 30.55 7.41 -33.21
C ILE A 328 30.26 8.86 -32.82
N MET A 329 29.55 9.60 -33.67
CA MET A 329 29.13 11.00 -33.45
C MET A 329 30.25 11.93 -32.96
N GLY A 330 31.41 11.93 -33.62
CA GLY A 330 32.52 12.81 -33.24
C GLY A 330 33.38 12.28 -32.08
N ARG A 331 33.08 11.09 -31.56
CA ARG A 331 33.72 10.52 -30.36
C ARG A 331 34.39 9.19 -30.68
N LYS A 332 35.61 9.00 -30.18
CA LYS A 332 36.35 7.74 -30.30
C LYS A 332 35.52 6.59 -29.72
N ALA A 333 35.30 5.56 -30.52
CA ALA A 333 34.62 4.35 -30.11
C ALA A 333 35.62 3.26 -29.71
N TYR A 334 35.19 2.38 -28.81
CA TYR A 334 35.99 1.28 -28.28
C TYR A 334 35.29 -0.04 -28.59
N LYS A 335 36.05 -1.13 -28.74
CA LYS A 335 35.48 -2.45 -29.06
C LYS A 335 34.81 -3.07 -27.84
N SER A 336 35.44 -2.90 -26.67
CA SER A 336 34.93 -3.32 -25.36
C SER A 336 35.05 -2.16 -24.36
N VAL A 337 34.22 -2.19 -23.31
CA VAL A 337 34.38 -1.32 -22.14
C VAL A 337 35.75 -1.49 -21.46
N LYS A 338 36.38 -2.67 -21.62
CA LYS A 338 37.72 -2.96 -21.08
C LYS A 338 38.82 -2.14 -21.74
N ASP A 339 38.62 -1.75 -23.00
CA ASP A 339 39.58 -0.97 -23.77
C ASP A 339 39.54 0.53 -23.41
N VAL A 340 38.55 0.96 -22.64
CA VAL A 340 38.41 2.36 -22.22
C VAL A 340 39.44 2.67 -21.14
N PRO A 341 40.32 3.68 -21.32
CA PRO A 341 41.35 4.01 -20.33
C PRO A 341 40.79 4.67 -19.06
N GLY A 342 39.64 5.34 -19.17
CA GLY A 342 39.00 6.04 -18.06
C GLY A 342 38.19 5.15 -17.13
N VAL A 343 37.73 5.76 -16.03
CA VAL A 343 36.73 5.19 -15.13
C VAL A 343 35.34 5.42 -15.75
N ILE A 344 34.47 4.42 -15.64
CA ILE A 344 33.09 4.47 -16.11
C ILE A 344 32.18 4.20 -14.90
N ASP A 345 31.17 5.02 -14.69
CA ASP A 345 30.22 4.85 -13.59
C ASP A 345 29.03 3.97 -14.00
N VAL A 346 28.56 4.14 -15.24
CA VAL A 346 27.38 3.42 -15.73
C VAL A 346 27.54 2.98 -17.19
N ALA A 347 27.14 1.74 -17.47
CA ALA A 347 27.04 1.18 -18.81
C ALA A 347 25.58 1.07 -19.25
N VAL A 348 25.22 1.74 -20.35
CA VAL A 348 23.89 1.68 -20.98
C VAL A 348 23.94 0.67 -22.12
N PHE A 349 23.10 -0.36 -22.05
CA PHE A 349 23.06 -1.45 -23.01
C PHE A 349 21.98 -1.20 -24.04
N ALA A 350 22.34 -1.11 -25.31
CA ALA A 350 21.46 -0.99 -26.47
C ALA A 350 21.76 -2.10 -27.51
N ILE A 351 21.96 -3.33 -27.03
CA ILE A 351 22.31 -4.52 -27.81
C ILE A 351 21.25 -5.63 -27.64
N PRO A 352 21.12 -6.57 -28.59
CA PRO A 352 20.20 -7.71 -28.44
C PRO A 352 20.46 -8.56 -27.18
N ALA A 353 19.40 -9.08 -26.55
CA ALA A 353 19.44 -9.83 -25.28
C ALA A 353 20.53 -10.91 -25.22
N LYS A 354 20.69 -11.69 -26.29
CA LYS A 354 21.69 -12.78 -26.36
C LYS A 354 23.15 -12.36 -26.15
N PHE A 355 23.45 -11.06 -26.27
CA PHE A 355 24.80 -10.52 -26.06
C PHE A 355 24.96 -9.82 -24.70
N VAL A 356 23.89 -9.65 -23.94
CA VAL A 356 23.89 -8.86 -22.70
C VAL A 356 24.70 -9.53 -21.61
N ALA A 357 24.55 -10.85 -21.38
CA ALA A 357 25.28 -11.57 -20.35
C ALA A 357 26.80 -11.45 -20.51
N GLN A 358 27.32 -11.72 -21.72
CA GLN A 358 28.74 -11.61 -22.01
C GLN A 358 29.25 -10.16 -21.85
N ALA A 359 28.50 -9.17 -22.31
CA ALA A 359 28.87 -7.76 -22.14
C ALA A 359 28.82 -7.33 -20.66
N LEU A 360 27.89 -7.88 -19.86
CA LEU A 360 27.78 -7.62 -18.43
C LEU A 360 28.98 -8.20 -17.66
N VAL A 361 29.52 -9.35 -18.09
CA VAL A 361 30.79 -9.87 -17.55
C VAL A 361 31.93 -8.87 -17.81
N GLU A 362 32.05 -8.32 -19.02
CA GLU A 362 33.08 -7.32 -19.33
C GLU A 362 32.92 -6.03 -18.51
N VAL A 363 31.68 -5.61 -18.26
CA VAL A 363 31.33 -4.48 -17.38
C VAL A 363 31.80 -4.76 -15.95
N GLY A 364 31.59 -5.98 -15.45
CA GLY A 364 32.06 -6.42 -14.14
C GLY A 364 33.58 -6.51 -14.03
N GLU A 365 34.26 -7.07 -15.04
CA GLU A 365 35.72 -7.11 -15.13
C GLU A 365 36.33 -5.69 -15.16
N LYS A 366 35.63 -4.72 -15.74
CA LYS A 366 36.02 -3.30 -15.74
C LYS A 366 35.65 -2.57 -14.45
N GLN A 367 34.98 -3.24 -13.51
CA GLN A 367 34.51 -2.70 -12.23
C GLN A 367 33.56 -1.50 -12.39
N ILE A 368 32.67 -1.57 -13.38
CA ILE A 368 31.64 -0.55 -13.60
C ILE A 368 30.47 -0.88 -12.67
N PRO A 369 30.10 0.00 -11.73
CA PRO A 369 29.14 -0.33 -10.67
C PRO A 369 27.67 -0.32 -11.14
N GLY A 370 27.35 0.35 -12.26
CA GLY A 370 25.98 0.48 -12.75
C GLY A 370 25.77 -0.07 -14.17
N ALA A 371 24.67 -0.79 -14.36
CA ALA A 371 24.21 -1.26 -15.67
C ALA A 371 22.75 -0.85 -15.93
N VAL A 372 22.48 -0.27 -17.09
CA VAL A 372 21.16 0.19 -17.53
C VAL A 372 20.76 -0.60 -18.75
N LEU A 373 19.78 -1.49 -18.59
CA LEU A 373 19.50 -2.58 -19.52
C LEU A 373 18.24 -2.32 -20.35
N ILE A 374 18.37 -1.57 -21.44
CA ILE A 374 17.27 -1.33 -22.39
C ILE A 374 16.68 -2.60 -23.04
N PRO A 375 17.45 -3.65 -23.41
CA PRO A 375 16.90 -4.72 -24.24
C PRO A 375 15.82 -5.57 -23.55
N SER A 376 14.84 -5.97 -24.34
CA SER A 376 13.87 -7.03 -24.07
C SER A 376 14.36 -8.40 -24.57
N GLY A 377 13.65 -9.47 -24.20
CA GLY A 377 13.96 -10.87 -24.53
C GLY A 377 14.28 -11.75 -23.30
N PHE A 378 13.81 -11.38 -22.12
CA PHE A 378 14.11 -12.05 -20.84
C PHE A 378 12.83 -12.69 -20.26
N ALA A 379 12.57 -12.55 -18.96
CA ALA A 379 11.46 -13.22 -18.28
C ALA A 379 10.08 -12.89 -18.89
N GLU A 380 9.90 -11.68 -19.43
CA GLU A 380 8.68 -11.23 -20.11
C GLU A 380 8.37 -12.01 -21.39
N THR A 381 9.38 -12.65 -22.00
CA THR A 381 9.21 -13.54 -23.16
C THR A 381 9.33 -15.02 -22.78
N GLY A 382 9.34 -15.35 -21.47
CA GLY A 382 9.52 -16.71 -20.95
C GLY A 382 10.98 -17.14 -20.74
N ASN A 383 11.97 -16.29 -21.03
CA ASN A 383 13.39 -16.58 -20.82
C ASN A 383 13.82 -16.21 -19.38
N GLN A 384 13.29 -16.96 -18.40
CA GLN A 384 13.60 -16.76 -16.98
C GLN A 384 15.08 -17.04 -16.67
N GLU A 385 15.61 -18.14 -17.20
CA GLU A 385 17.00 -18.57 -16.99
C GLU A 385 18.01 -17.49 -17.44
N GLY A 386 17.78 -16.86 -18.60
CA GLY A 386 18.62 -15.77 -19.08
C GLY A 386 18.57 -14.53 -18.20
N GLN A 387 17.42 -14.23 -17.58
CA GLN A 387 17.33 -13.12 -16.62
C GLN A 387 18.06 -13.44 -15.31
N GLU A 388 17.90 -14.66 -14.80
CA GLU A 388 18.60 -15.12 -13.60
C GLU A 388 20.11 -15.15 -13.80
N GLU A 389 20.59 -15.49 -15.00
CA GLU A 389 22.00 -15.38 -15.38
C GLU A 389 22.51 -13.95 -15.22
N LEU A 390 21.76 -12.95 -15.68
CA LEU A 390 22.14 -11.54 -15.50
C LEU A 390 22.24 -11.17 -14.02
N VAL A 391 21.27 -11.60 -13.20
CA VAL A 391 21.28 -11.33 -11.76
C VAL A 391 22.49 -11.99 -11.10
N ARG A 392 22.81 -13.24 -11.45
CA ARG A 392 24.00 -13.94 -10.93
C ARG A 392 25.29 -13.20 -11.28
N ILE A 393 25.47 -12.79 -12.54
CA ILE A 393 26.64 -12.03 -13.00
C ILE A 393 26.73 -10.70 -12.24
N ALA A 394 25.63 -9.96 -12.13
CA ALA A 394 25.59 -8.68 -11.45
C ALA A 394 25.99 -8.81 -9.97
N ARG A 395 25.47 -9.83 -9.27
CA ARG A 395 25.85 -10.11 -7.87
C ARG A 395 27.31 -10.51 -7.73
N GLN A 396 27.85 -11.30 -8.66
CA GLN A 396 29.26 -11.71 -8.66
C GLN A 396 30.21 -10.51 -8.75
N TYR A 397 29.85 -9.48 -9.51
CA TYR A 397 30.70 -8.32 -9.78
C TYR A 397 30.28 -7.03 -9.03
N ASP A 398 29.33 -7.13 -8.09
CA ASP A 398 28.75 -5.99 -7.36
C ASP A 398 28.21 -4.88 -8.29
N ILE A 399 27.53 -5.28 -9.36
CA ILE A 399 26.88 -4.39 -10.31
C ILE A 399 25.42 -4.22 -9.87
N ARG A 400 24.94 -2.97 -9.83
CA ARG A 400 23.50 -2.69 -9.73
C ARG A 400 22.88 -2.52 -11.12
N MET A 401 21.76 -3.19 -11.36
CA MET A 401 21.08 -3.22 -12.65
C MET A 401 19.71 -2.53 -12.62
N MET A 402 19.53 -1.57 -13.53
CA MET A 402 18.23 -1.00 -13.87
C MET A 402 17.65 -1.70 -15.09
N GLY A 403 16.50 -2.35 -14.94
CA GLY A 403 15.87 -3.19 -15.98
C GLY A 403 15.94 -4.69 -15.68
N PRO A 404 16.02 -5.57 -16.70
CA PRO A 404 16.05 -5.28 -18.13
C PRO A 404 14.70 -4.78 -18.68
N ASN A 405 14.60 -4.67 -20.02
CA ASN A 405 13.37 -4.31 -20.73
C ASN A 405 12.83 -2.92 -20.34
N ILE A 406 13.68 -1.90 -20.44
CA ILE A 406 13.33 -0.52 -20.10
C ILE A 406 13.41 0.40 -21.30
N TYR A 407 12.71 1.53 -21.23
CA TYR A 407 12.90 2.63 -22.18
C TYR A 407 14.15 3.48 -21.89
N GLY A 408 14.84 3.19 -20.78
CA GLY A 408 15.96 3.95 -20.23
C GLY A 408 15.54 4.85 -19.09
N PHE A 409 16.35 5.85 -18.78
CA PHE A 409 16.04 6.83 -17.74
C PHE A 409 16.56 8.21 -18.07
N TYR A 410 16.08 9.17 -17.30
CA TYR A 410 16.32 10.58 -17.45
C TYR A 410 16.54 11.20 -16.06
N TYR A 411 17.56 12.07 -15.90
CA TYR A 411 17.78 12.89 -14.70
C TYR A 411 18.16 14.34 -15.07
N THR A 412 17.24 15.29 -14.86
CA THR A 412 17.39 16.70 -15.32
C THR A 412 18.49 17.49 -14.63
N PRO A 413 18.83 17.26 -13.34
CA PRO A 413 19.88 18.04 -12.68
C PRO A 413 21.26 17.84 -13.32
N LYS A 414 21.51 16.69 -13.95
CA LYS A 414 22.76 16.37 -14.67
C LYS A 414 22.64 16.45 -16.19
N ASN A 415 21.49 16.87 -16.73
CA ASN A 415 21.18 16.79 -18.16
C ASN A 415 21.41 15.37 -18.73
N LEU A 416 21.16 14.34 -17.93
CA LEU A 416 21.44 12.96 -18.28
C LEU A 416 20.20 12.33 -18.90
N CYS A 417 20.22 12.16 -20.22
CA CYS A 417 19.12 11.55 -20.99
C CYS A 417 19.59 10.21 -21.60
N ALA A 418 19.52 9.13 -20.82
CA ALA A 418 19.94 7.78 -21.20
C ALA A 418 18.74 6.92 -21.64
N THR A 419 17.88 7.49 -22.48
CA THR A 419 16.68 6.84 -23.04
C THR A 419 16.75 6.85 -24.56
N PHE A 420 15.96 6.01 -25.22
CA PHE A 420 15.72 6.08 -26.67
C PHE A 420 14.45 6.86 -27.04
N CYS A 421 13.73 7.40 -26.06
CA CYS A 421 12.56 8.27 -26.28
C CYS A 421 12.96 9.70 -26.67
N THR A 422 12.00 10.50 -27.14
CA THR A 422 12.26 11.92 -27.43
C THR A 422 12.65 12.66 -26.15
N PRO A 423 13.75 13.45 -26.16
CA PRO A 423 14.22 14.13 -24.96
C PRO A 423 13.23 15.20 -24.50
N TYR A 424 13.26 15.47 -23.20
CA TYR A 424 12.50 16.51 -22.53
C TYR A 424 13.46 17.37 -21.70
N ASP A 425 13.23 18.68 -21.60
CA ASP A 425 14.19 19.65 -21.05
C ASP A 425 13.62 20.54 -19.95
N VAL A 426 12.33 20.40 -19.62
CA VAL A 426 11.74 21.20 -18.54
C VAL A 426 12.15 20.61 -17.20
N LYS A 427 13.00 21.36 -16.50
CA LYS A 427 13.47 21.01 -15.16
C LYS A 427 12.40 21.33 -14.12
N GLY A 428 12.25 20.44 -13.15
CA GLY A 428 11.42 20.66 -11.97
C GLY A 428 11.73 19.63 -10.92
N LYS A 429 10.73 19.32 -10.08
CA LYS A 429 10.95 18.57 -8.84
C LYS A 429 10.11 17.31 -8.70
N ALA A 430 9.46 16.88 -9.78
CA ALA A 430 8.74 15.62 -9.83
C ALA A 430 9.63 14.48 -10.32
N ALA A 431 9.80 13.43 -9.52
CA ALA A 431 10.42 12.18 -9.93
C ALA A 431 9.33 11.19 -10.34
N LEU A 432 9.41 10.68 -11.56
CA LEU A 432 8.45 9.72 -12.11
C LEU A 432 9.15 8.40 -12.40
N SER A 433 8.48 7.28 -12.12
CA SER A 433 8.94 5.97 -12.59
C SER A 433 7.81 5.14 -13.17
N SER A 434 8.17 4.22 -14.07
CA SER A 434 7.22 3.29 -14.66
C SER A 434 7.86 1.93 -14.93
N GLN A 435 7.19 0.88 -14.48
CA GLN A 435 7.47 -0.50 -14.87
C GLN A 435 7.21 -0.72 -16.38
N SER A 436 6.09 -0.21 -16.90
CA SER A 436 5.72 -0.35 -18.31
C SER A 436 6.38 0.71 -19.18
N GLY A 437 7.00 0.29 -20.29
CA GLY A 437 7.59 1.20 -21.26
C GLY A 437 6.57 2.08 -21.99
N GLY A 438 5.41 1.53 -22.36
CA GLY A 438 4.34 2.30 -23.01
C GLY A 438 3.77 3.39 -22.11
N ILE A 439 3.55 3.07 -20.82
CA ILE A 439 3.14 4.07 -19.82
C ILE A 439 4.25 5.10 -19.58
N GLY A 440 5.52 4.68 -19.55
CA GLY A 440 6.67 5.59 -19.48
C GLY A 440 6.71 6.60 -20.63
N MET A 441 6.46 6.15 -21.85
CA MET A 441 6.34 7.03 -23.02
C MET A 441 5.16 8.00 -22.91
N ALA A 442 4.02 7.55 -22.36
CA ALA A 442 2.88 8.43 -22.09
C ALA A 442 3.20 9.47 -21.01
N ILE A 443 3.94 9.10 -19.96
CA ILE A 443 4.44 10.03 -18.93
C ILE A 443 5.33 11.11 -19.56
N ILE A 444 6.29 10.71 -20.41
CA ILE A 444 7.17 11.65 -21.13
C ILE A 444 6.32 12.57 -22.03
N GLY A 445 5.38 12.00 -22.80
CA GLY A 445 4.49 12.75 -23.68
C GLY A 445 3.65 13.78 -22.93
N PHE A 446 3.02 13.38 -21.83
CA PHE A 446 2.27 14.30 -20.98
C PHE A 446 3.16 15.40 -20.39
N SER A 447 4.33 15.03 -19.85
CA SER A 447 5.26 15.99 -19.26
C SER A 447 5.61 17.09 -20.28
N ARG A 448 5.88 16.70 -21.53
CA ARG A 448 6.11 17.62 -22.65
C ARG A 448 4.92 18.53 -22.93
N SER A 449 3.74 17.96 -23.14
CA SER A 449 2.54 18.73 -23.50
C SER A 449 2.10 19.68 -22.38
N ALA A 450 2.23 19.27 -21.12
CA ALA A 450 1.82 20.04 -19.94
C ALA A 450 2.95 20.92 -19.35
N LYS A 451 4.14 20.95 -19.99
CA LYS A 451 5.35 21.62 -19.48
C LYS A 451 5.62 21.31 -17.99
N MET A 452 5.33 20.09 -17.56
CA MET A 452 5.53 19.66 -16.17
C MET A 452 7.02 19.46 -15.87
N GLY A 453 7.61 20.33 -15.06
CA GLY A 453 9.01 20.19 -14.67
C GLY A 453 9.28 18.90 -13.88
N VAL A 454 10.22 18.09 -14.35
CA VAL A 454 10.62 16.82 -13.74
C VAL A 454 12.05 16.87 -13.20
N SER A 455 12.34 16.14 -12.13
CA SER A 455 13.70 15.85 -11.66
C SER A 455 14.23 14.57 -12.31
N ALA A 456 13.37 13.55 -12.43
CA ALA A 456 13.72 12.26 -13.01
C ALA A 456 12.53 11.60 -13.72
N ILE A 457 12.82 10.80 -14.75
CA ILE A 457 11.88 9.83 -15.32
C ILE A 457 12.63 8.50 -15.47
N VAL A 458 12.19 7.46 -14.78
CA VAL A 458 12.94 6.19 -14.66
C VAL A 458 12.12 5.00 -15.14
N GLY A 459 12.65 4.23 -16.10
CA GLY A 459 12.09 2.93 -16.50
C GLY A 459 12.62 1.81 -15.62
N LEU A 460 11.72 1.00 -15.06
CA LEU A 460 12.07 -0.17 -14.23
C LEU A 460 11.98 -1.50 -14.98
N GLY A 461 11.05 -1.61 -15.94
CA GLY A 461 10.95 -2.79 -16.80
C GLY A 461 10.69 -4.06 -15.98
N ASN A 462 11.49 -5.09 -16.21
CA ASN A 462 11.37 -6.34 -15.46
C ASN A 462 11.91 -6.26 -14.02
N LYS A 463 12.60 -5.16 -13.65
CA LYS A 463 13.08 -4.87 -12.30
C LYS A 463 13.76 -6.06 -11.61
N SER A 464 14.77 -6.63 -12.27
CA SER A 464 15.44 -7.85 -11.77
C SER A 464 16.43 -7.58 -10.64
N ASP A 465 16.79 -6.32 -10.39
CA ASP A 465 17.64 -5.89 -9.27
C ASP A 465 17.15 -4.59 -8.62
N ILE A 466 17.24 -3.45 -9.32
CA ILE A 466 16.70 -2.18 -8.80
C ILE A 466 15.17 -2.17 -8.93
N ASP A 467 14.48 -1.85 -7.84
CA ASP A 467 13.02 -1.76 -7.79
C ASP A 467 12.50 -0.42 -7.20
N GLU A 468 11.19 -0.31 -6.95
CA GLU A 468 10.55 0.92 -6.47
C GLU A 468 11.10 1.42 -5.12
N ASP A 469 11.50 0.54 -4.22
CA ASP A 469 12.04 0.87 -2.89
C ASP A 469 13.46 1.47 -2.95
N ASP A 470 14.29 1.02 -3.89
CA ASP A 470 15.58 1.65 -4.19
C ASP A 470 15.39 3.09 -4.67
N LEU A 471 14.42 3.31 -5.57
CA LEU A 471 14.09 4.64 -6.08
C LEU A 471 13.57 5.56 -4.98
N LEU A 472 12.65 5.08 -4.15
CA LEU A 472 12.16 5.83 -2.99
C LEU A 472 13.31 6.22 -2.06
N THR A 473 14.20 5.27 -1.77
CA THR A 473 15.37 5.50 -0.92
C THR A 473 16.33 6.53 -1.49
N PHE A 474 16.57 6.51 -2.81
CA PHE A 474 17.39 7.53 -3.47
C PHE A 474 16.71 8.91 -3.45
N PHE A 475 15.44 8.98 -3.86
CA PHE A 475 14.71 10.25 -3.99
C PHE A 475 14.39 10.90 -2.65
N GLU A 476 14.33 10.14 -1.56
CA GLU A 476 14.24 10.70 -0.21
C GLU A 476 15.35 11.72 0.05
N GLN A 477 16.60 11.38 -0.31
CA GLN A 477 17.80 12.17 -0.05
C GLN A 477 18.12 13.17 -1.18
N ASP A 478 17.36 13.16 -2.27
CA ASP A 478 17.59 14.04 -3.42
C ASP A 478 16.86 15.39 -3.25
N ASP A 479 17.60 16.45 -2.97
CA ASP A 479 17.07 17.83 -2.84
C ASP A 479 16.42 18.36 -4.12
N ASN A 480 16.68 17.73 -5.27
CA ASN A 480 16.05 18.08 -6.54
C ASN A 480 14.64 17.51 -6.67
N THR A 481 14.21 16.65 -5.75
CA THR A 481 12.91 15.95 -5.82
C THR A 481 12.04 16.32 -4.62
N GLU A 482 10.83 16.79 -4.89
CA GLU A 482 9.81 17.14 -3.89
C GLU A 482 8.63 16.18 -3.89
N ILE A 483 8.36 15.48 -4.99
CA ILE A 483 7.30 14.47 -5.11
C ILE A 483 7.81 13.27 -5.91
N ILE A 484 7.36 12.08 -5.53
CA ILE A 484 7.70 10.82 -6.21
C ILE A 484 6.42 10.17 -6.69
N ALA A 485 6.32 9.86 -7.98
CA ALA A 485 5.14 9.27 -8.60
C ALA A 485 5.52 8.01 -9.40
N GLN A 486 4.99 6.85 -9.01
CA GLN A 486 5.40 5.56 -9.54
C GLN A 486 4.22 4.81 -10.16
N HIS A 487 4.41 4.29 -11.38
CA HIS A 487 3.53 3.27 -11.96
C HIS A 487 4.17 1.89 -11.78
N CYS A 488 3.43 0.97 -11.15
CA CYS A 488 3.85 -0.42 -10.97
C CYS A 488 2.70 -1.40 -11.28
N GLU A 489 3.06 -2.62 -11.67
CA GLU A 489 2.16 -3.74 -11.95
C GLU A 489 2.21 -4.79 -10.85
N ASP A 490 3.31 -4.88 -10.12
CA ASP A 490 3.57 -5.71 -8.95
C ASP A 490 4.60 -5.02 -8.03
N LEU A 491 4.80 -5.55 -6.82
CA LEU A 491 5.93 -5.18 -5.96
C LEU A 491 6.66 -6.48 -5.59
N LYS A 492 7.87 -6.69 -6.11
CA LYS A 492 8.59 -7.95 -5.88
C LYS A 492 8.92 -8.15 -4.42
N ASP A 493 9.28 -7.06 -3.74
CA ASP A 493 9.46 -7.02 -2.30
C ASP A 493 8.60 -5.91 -1.67
N GLY A 494 7.29 -6.15 -1.65
CA GLY A 494 6.30 -5.22 -1.10
C GLY A 494 6.59 -4.79 0.36
N ARG A 495 7.26 -5.63 1.16
CA ARG A 495 7.67 -5.25 2.52
C ARG A 495 8.76 -4.17 2.53
N SER A 496 9.82 -4.33 1.74
CA SER A 496 10.88 -3.32 1.60
C SER A 496 10.33 -2.01 1.02
N PHE A 497 9.41 -2.11 0.05
CA PHE A 497 8.65 -0.96 -0.45
C PHE A 497 7.87 -0.26 0.67
N ALA A 498 7.10 -1.00 1.46
CA ALA A 498 6.28 -0.40 2.52
C ALA A 498 7.14 0.29 3.59
N GLU A 499 8.26 -0.30 3.98
CA GLU A 499 9.22 0.29 4.92
C GLU A 499 9.84 1.59 4.37
N ALA A 500 10.28 1.58 3.11
CA ALA A 500 10.79 2.77 2.45
C ALA A 500 9.69 3.84 2.32
N ALA A 501 8.53 3.48 1.77
CA ALA A 501 7.41 4.38 1.52
C ALA A 501 6.90 5.05 2.79
N ARG A 502 6.75 4.30 3.91
CA ARG A 502 6.34 4.86 5.19
C ARG A 502 7.28 5.97 5.66
N ARG A 503 8.59 5.75 5.52
CA ARG A 503 9.61 6.72 5.91
C ARG A 503 9.66 7.93 4.98
N VAL A 504 9.59 7.71 3.68
CA VAL A 504 9.66 8.77 2.66
C VAL A 504 8.40 9.64 2.70
N SER A 505 7.22 9.04 2.85
CA SER A 505 5.93 9.76 2.85
C SER A 505 5.82 10.78 3.99
N LYS A 506 6.56 10.62 5.10
CA LYS A 506 6.65 11.63 6.16
C LYS A 506 7.34 12.93 5.71
N LYS A 507 8.14 12.89 4.66
CA LYS A 507 8.93 14.04 4.16
C LYS A 507 8.44 14.54 2.81
N LYS A 508 8.15 13.62 1.88
CA LYS A 508 7.83 13.91 0.48
C LYS A 508 6.60 13.10 0.07
N PRO A 509 5.62 13.68 -0.64
CA PRO A 509 4.49 12.91 -1.16
C PRO A 509 4.97 11.77 -2.07
N VAL A 510 4.42 10.58 -1.82
CA VAL A 510 4.61 9.39 -2.66
C VAL A 510 3.26 9.04 -3.29
N VAL A 511 3.19 9.06 -4.61
CA VAL A 511 2.00 8.73 -5.39
C VAL A 511 2.25 7.42 -6.14
N VAL A 512 1.32 6.46 -6.02
CA VAL A 512 1.46 5.18 -6.73
C VAL A 512 0.21 4.87 -7.54
N LEU A 513 0.40 4.58 -8.83
CA LEU A 513 -0.57 3.93 -9.69
C LEU A 513 -0.23 2.45 -9.80
N LYS A 514 -0.94 1.63 -9.01
CA LYS A 514 -0.86 0.17 -9.09
C LYS A 514 -1.86 -0.36 -10.12
N ALA A 515 -1.34 -0.85 -11.24
CA ALA A 515 -2.13 -1.51 -12.27
C ALA A 515 -2.60 -2.91 -11.82
N GLY A 516 -3.51 -3.52 -12.58
CA GLY A 516 -3.99 -4.88 -12.30
C GLY A 516 -4.96 -4.99 -11.12
N ARG A 517 -5.76 -3.95 -10.84
CA ARG A 517 -6.70 -3.92 -9.70
C ARG A 517 -7.83 -4.95 -9.74
N THR A 518 -8.22 -5.35 -10.94
CA THR A 518 -9.31 -6.32 -11.17
C THR A 518 -8.72 -7.63 -11.63
N SER A 519 -9.44 -8.74 -11.48
CA SER A 519 -8.99 -10.05 -11.97
C SER A 519 -8.66 -10.04 -13.48
N LEU A 520 -9.41 -9.26 -14.27
CA LEU A 520 -9.14 -9.07 -15.71
C LEU A 520 -7.88 -8.24 -15.95
N GLY A 521 -7.70 -7.13 -15.22
CA GLY A 521 -6.49 -6.31 -15.33
C GLY A 521 -5.23 -7.04 -14.84
N ALA A 522 -5.36 -7.81 -13.77
CA ALA A 522 -4.33 -8.67 -13.20
C ALA A 522 -3.81 -9.68 -14.23
N ARG A 523 -4.73 -10.37 -14.92
CA ARG A 523 -4.39 -11.30 -16.00
C ARG A 523 -3.72 -10.61 -17.20
N ALA A 524 -4.13 -9.39 -17.53
CA ALA A 524 -3.50 -8.62 -18.60
C ALA A 524 -2.06 -8.25 -18.25
N ALA A 525 -1.82 -7.76 -17.04
CA ALA A 525 -0.48 -7.44 -16.54
C ALA A 525 0.42 -8.68 -16.54
N SER A 526 -0.05 -9.80 -15.98
CA SER A 526 0.74 -11.04 -15.88
C SER A 526 1.17 -11.59 -17.24
N SER A 527 0.33 -11.43 -18.28
CA SER A 527 0.65 -11.89 -19.63
C SER A 527 1.74 -11.08 -20.34
N HIS A 528 2.05 -9.88 -19.84
CA HIS A 528 2.97 -8.93 -20.49
C HIS A 528 4.27 -8.73 -19.70
N THR A 529 4.25 -8.87 -18.37
CA THR A 529 5.45 -8.73 -17.52
C THR A 529 5.88 -10.03 -16.83
N GLY A 530 5.06 -11.07 -16.88
CA GLY A 530 5.29 -12.32 -16.16
C GLY A 530 5.02 -12.23 -14.64
N ALA A 531 4.56 -11.07 -14.16
CA ALA A 531 4.29 -10.81 -12.74
C ALA A 531 2.95 -11.41 -12.28
N LEU A 532 2.92 -11.96 -11.06
CA LEU A 532 1.67 -12.37 -10.40
C LEU A 532 1.02 -11.16 -9.73
N ALA A 533 -0.23 -10.86 -10.07
CA ALA A 533 -0.97 -9.79 -9.43
C ALA A 533 -1.47 -10.21 -8.04
N GLY A 534 -1.09 -9.46 -7.01
CA GLY A 534 -1.58 -9.68 -5.63
C GLY A 534 -2.98 -9.11 -5.39
N ASN A 535 -3.49 -9.30 -4.16
CA ASN A 535 -4.83 -8.86 -3.76
C ASN A 535 -4.91 -7.32 -3.66
N ASP A 536 -5.77 -6.69 -4.47
CA ASP A 536 -5.88 -5.24 -4.57
C ASP A 536 -6.24 -4.53 -3.25
N LYS A 537 -6.96 -5.21 -2.36
CA LYS A 537 -7.32 -4.69 -1.04
C LYS A 537 -6.11 -4.63 -0.11
N ILE A 538 -5.21 -5.62 -0.18
CA ILE A 538 -3.94 -5.60 0.57
C ILE A 538 -3.11 -4.41 0.13
N TYR A 539 -2.97 -4.18 -1.19
CA TYR A 539 -2.26 -3.00 -1.71
C TYR A 539 -2.90 -1.69 -1.23
N GLU A 540 -4.23 -1.57 -1.28
CA GLU A 540 -4.93 -0.38 -0.76
C GLU A 540 -4.56 -0.10 0.70
N ASP A 541 -4.69 -1.11 1.54
CA ASP A 541 -4.54 -0.93 2.98
C ASP A 541 -3.08 -0.71 3.38
N VAL A 542 -2.14 -1.39 2.73
CA VAL A 542 -0.71 -1.19 2.97
C VAL A 542 -0.26 0.20 2.46
N PHE A 543 -0.76 0.66 1.31
CA PHE A 543 -0.47 2.01 0.83
C PHE A 543 -0.99 3.08 1.79
N ALA A 544 -2.24 2.91 2.26
CA ALA A 544 -2.81 3.79 3.28
C ALA A 544 -1.97 3.78 4.57
N GLN A 545 -1.59 2.60 5.07
CA GLN A 545 -0.73 2.42 6.25
C GLN A 545 0.63 3.13 6.09
N CYS A 546 1.16 3.21 4.87
CA CYS A 546 2.45 3.85 4.58
C CYS A 546 2.34 5.35 4.25
N GLY A 547 1.13 5.93 4.20
CA GLY A 547 0.92 7.31 3.77
C GLY A 547 1.11 7.53 2.26
N VAL A 548 1.07 6.47 1.46
CA VAL A 548 1.14 6.53 -0.01
C VAL A 548 -0.20 7.00 -0.57
N ILE A 549 -0.16 8.00 -1.45
CA ILE A 549 -1.33 8.44 -2.21
C ILE A 549 -1.56 7.46 -3.36
N ARG A 550 -2.68 6.75 -3.33
CA ARG A 550 -3.07 5.88 -4.44
C ARG A 550 -3.72 6.66 -5.58
N ALA A 551 -3.09 6.65 -6.75
CA ALA A 551 -3.71 7.10 -8.01
C ALA A 551 -4.60 5.99 -8.59
N ARG A 552 -5.77 6.34 -9.13
CA ARG A 552 -6.73 5.37 -9.70
C ARG A 552 -6.65 5.29 -11.22
N SER A 553 -6.07 6.30 -11.85
CA SER A 553 -5.84 6.38 -13.29
C SER A 553 -4.45 6.94 -13.62
N LEU A 554 -4.01 6.77 -14.88
CA LEU A 554 -2.81 7.45 -15.38
C LEU A 554 -2.94 8.97 -15.30
N ARG A 555 -4.16 9.49 -15.53
CA ARG A 555 -4.43 10.92 -15.40
C ARG A 555 -4.22 11.39 -13.97
N ASP A 556 -4.70 10.64 -12.98
CA ASP A 556 -4.52 10.99 -11.56
C ASP A 556 -3.04 11.02 -11.19
N LEU A 557 -2.27 9.99 -11.59
CA LEU A 557 -0.83 9.92 -11.30
C LEU A 557 -0.12 11.18 -11.80
N LEU A 558 -0.41 11.57 -13.04
CA LEU A 558 0.21 12.72 -13.71
C LEU A 558 -0.23 14.04 -13.10
N GLU A 559 -1.52 14.22 -12.82
CA GLU A 559 -2.04 15.46 -12.24
C GLU A 559 -1.67 15.62 -10.76
N PHE A 560 -1.57 14.53 -10.00
CA PHE A 560 -1.06 14.58 -8.63
C PHE A 560 0.42 14.95 -8.61
N ALA A 561 1.23 14.34 -9.49
CA ALA A 561 2.64 14.69 -9.64
C ALA A 561 2.84 16.17 -10.05
N ARG A 562 1.96 16.69 -10.91
CA ARG A 562 1.98 18.08 -11.39
C ARG A 562 1.50 19.09 -10.34
N GLY A 563 0.40 18.78 -9.66
CA GLY A 563 -0.36 19.73 -8.85
C GLY A 563 0.04 19.80 -7.37
N ILE A 564 0.32 18.66 -6.72
CA ILE A 564 0.63 18.62 -5.28
C ILE A 564 1.82 19.52 -4.90
N PRO A 565 2.94 19.55 -5.66
CA PRO A 565 4.08 20.42 -5.32
C PRO A 565 3.76 21.92 -5.37
N LYS A 566 2.68 22.33 -6.05
CA LYS A 566 2.25 23.73 -6.11
C LYS A 566 1.49 24.17 -4.85
N LEU A 567 1.00 23.22 -4.05
CA LEU A 567 0.17 23.49 -2.89
C LEU A 567 1.02 23.55 -1.60
N PRO A 568 0.91 24.63 -0.80
CA PRO A 568 1.47 24.64 0.55
C PRO A 568 0.81 23.55 1.41
N THR A 569 1.42 23.18 2.52
CA THR A 569 0.81 22.22 3.45
C THR A 569 -0.37 22.88 4.18
N PRO A 570 -1.58 22.26 4.18
CA PRO A 570 -2.71 22.79 4.94
C PRO A 570 -2.39 22.82 6.44
N LYS A 571 -3.03 23.73 7.18
CA LYS A 571 -2.85 23.87 8.64
C LYS A 571 -4.01 23.25 9.46
N GLY A 572 -4.93 22.56 8.79
CA GLY A 572 -6.09 21.91 9.40
C GLY A 572 -7.10 21.47 8.33
N GLU A 573 -8.27 20.99 8.76
CA GLU A 573 -9.23 20.26 7.91
C GLU A 573 -10.24 21.12 7.15
N ASN A 574 -10.55 22.31 7.68
CA ASN A 574 -11.60 23.17 7.13
C ASN A 574 -11.33 23.70 5.71
N THR A 575 -12.11 23.24 4.74
CA THR A 575 -12.09 23.72 3.35
C THR A 575 -13.32 24.60 3.07
N VAL A 576 -13.15 25.68 2.31
CA VAL A 576 -14.24 26.54 1.83
C VAL A 576 -14.27 26.59 0.31
N ILE A 577 -15.47 26.45 -0.27
CA ILE A 577 -15.71 26.68 -1.70
C ILE A 577 -16.20 28.13 -1.88
N ILE A 578 -15.59 28.86 -2.81
CA ILE A 578 -16.07 30.17 -3.28
C ILE A 578 -16.38 30.05 -4.76
N THR A 579 -17.61 30.35 -5.16
CA THR A 579 -18.06 30.17 -6.54
C THR A 579 -18.97 31.30 -7.02
N GLY A 580 -18.89 31.63 -8.31
CA GLY A 580 -19.86 32.54 -8.96
C GLY A 580 -21.07 31.83 -9.57
N ALA A 581 -21.18 30.51 -9.42
CA ALA A 581 -22.33 29.76 -9.92
C ALA A 581 -22.69 28.61 -8.97
N GLY A 582 -23.92 28.60 -8.47
CA GLY A 582 -24.43 27.56 -7.58
C GLY A 582 -24.29 26.14 -8.14
N GLY A 583 -24.49 25.93 -9.44
CA GLY A 583 -24.27 24.63 -10.08
C GLY A 583 -22.82 24.11 -9.97
N SER A 584 -21.84 25.01 -10.05
CA SER A 584 -20.42 24.66 -9.78
C SER A 584 -20.21 24.35 -8.29
N GLY A 585 -20.87 25.07 -7.39
CA GLY A 585 -20.82 24.81 -5.95
C GLY A 585 -21.30 23.40 -5.58
N VAL A 586 -22.36 22.90 -6.23
CA VAL A 586 -22.86 21.52 -6.03
C VAL A 586 -21.81 20.50 -6.45
N LEU A 587 -21.31 20.59 -7.68
CA LEU A 587 -20.34 19.63 -8.22
C LEU A 587 -19.01 19.62 -7.43
N LEU A 588 -18.54 20.78 -6.99
CA LEU A 588 -17.34 20.89 -6.15
C LEU A 588 -17.56 20.30 -4.75
N SER A 589 -18.79 20.38 -4.22
CA SER A 589 -19.14 19.78 -2.93
C SER A 589 -19.13 18.25 -3.02
N ASP A 590 -19.73 17.68 -4.07
CA ASP A 590 -19.70 16.25 -4.33
C ASP A 590 -18.24 15.76 -4.46
N ALA A 591 -17.43 16.47 -5.25
CA ALA A 591 -16.02 16.15 -5.42
C ALA A 591 -15.21 16.24 -4.10
N CYS A 592 -15.59 17.12 -3.16
CA CYS A 592 -14.94 17.18 -1.85
C CYS A 592 -15.19 15.90 -1.05
N VAL A 593 -16.42 15.42 -1.02
CA VAL A 593 -16.81 14.18 -0.33
C VAL A 593 -16.07 12.98 -0.93
N ASP A 594 -16.08 12.85 -2.26
CA ASP A 594 -15.41 11.77 -2.98
C ASP A 594 -13.89 11.70 -2.72
N ASN A 595 -13.29 12.83 -2.35
CA ASN A 595 -11.86 12.95 -2.10
C ASN A 595 -11.48 13.04 -0.61
N GLY A 596 -12.44 12.87 0.29
CA GLY A 596 -12.20 12.86 1.75
C GLY A 596 -11.79 14.23 2.30
N LEU A 597 -12.30 15.31 1.70
CA LEU A 597 -12.19 16.67 2.22
C LEU A 597 -13.44 17.02 3.04
N SER A 598 -13.26 17.83 4.08
CA SER A 598 -14.35 18.32 4.91
C SER A 598 -14.66 19.78 4.58
N LEU A 599 -15.89 20.03 4.14
CA LEU A 599 -16.40 21.40 4.01
C LEU A 599 -16.66 21.96 5.40
N MET A 600 -16.08 23.13 5.68
CA MET A 600 -16.25 23.84 6.94
C MET A 600 -17.73 24.16 7.17
N THR A 601 -18.26 23.78 8.33
CA THR A 601 -19.52 24.33 8.84
C THR A 601 -19.32 25.81 9.15
N MET A 602 -20.01 26.69 8.43
CA MET A 602 -19.78 28.13 8.51
C MET A 602 -20.28 28.70 9.85
N PRO A 603 -19.41 29.31 10.68
CA PRO A 603 -19.83 30.01 11.89
C PRO A 603 -20.63 31.28 11.57
N ASP A 604 -21.58 31.65 12.42
CA ASP A 604 -22.48 32.79 12.20
C ASP A 604 -21.74 34.12 11.92
N ASP A 605 -20.63 34.37 12.60
CA ASP A 605 -19.82 35.59 12.41
C ASP A 605 -19.13 35.64 11.05
N LEU A 606 -18.64 34.49 10.58
CA LEU A 606 -17.99 34.36 9.28
C LEU A 606 -18.99 34.37 8.14
N ASP A 607 -20.14 33.70 8.31
CA ASP A 607 -21.26 33.78 7.37
C ASP A 607 -21.72 35.23 7.21
N ALA A 608 -21.88 35.96 8.32
CA ALA A 608 -22.22 37.39 8.29
C ALA A 608 -21.13 38.25 7.62
N ALA A 609 -19.85 37.88 7.71
CA ALA A 609 -18.77 38.56 7.02
C ALA A 609 -18.84 38.35 5.50
N PHE A 610 -19.07 37.12 5.05
CA PHE A 610 -19.25 36.80 3.62
C PHE A 610 -20.51 37.45 3.04
N ARG A 611 -21.63 37.45 3.77
CA ARG A 611 -22.90 38.08 3.34
C ARG A 611 -22.80 39.56 2.97
N LYS A 612 -21.79 40.28 3.48
CA LYS A 612 -21.53 41.68 3.09
C LYS A 612 -21.16 41.83 1.61
N PHE A 613 -20.73 40.74 0.96
CA PHE A 613 -20.33 40.70 -0.43
C PHE A 613 -21.30 39.90 -1.32
N ILE A 614 -22.29 39.21 -0.72
CA ILE A 614 -23.21 38.32 -1.45
C ILE A 614 -24.55 39.03 -1.63
N PRO A 615 -25.14 39.05 -2.84
CA PRO A 615 -26.47 39.62 -3.04
C PRO A 615 -27.55 38.83 -2.27
N PRO A 616 -28.73 39.41 -1.97
CA PRO A 616 -29.76 38.77 -1.12
C PRO A 616 -30.28 37.41 -1.61
N PHE A 617 -30.10 37.11 -2.90
CA PHE A 617 -30.50 35.85 -3.55
C PHE A 617 -29.34 34.85 -3.69
N GLY A 618 -28.11 35.22 -3.33
CA GLY A 618 -26.98 34.29 -3.27
C GLY A 618 -27.05 33.40 -2.03
N ALA A 619 -26.50 32.19 -2.15
CA ALA A 619 -26.42 31.26 -1.02
C ALA A 619 -25.17 31.59 -0.18
N ALA A 620 -25.40 31.94 1.08
CA ALA A 620 -24.35 32.04 2.08
C ALA A 620 -24.24 30.71 2.86
N GLY A 621 -23.07 30.43 3.42
CA GLY A 621 -22.68 29.13 3.95
C GLY A 621 -21.44 28.59 3.23
N ASN A 622 -21.34 27.27 3.12
CA ASN A 622 -20.26 26.62 2.36
C ASN A 622 -20.90 25.54 1.47
N PRO A 623 -21.00 25.77 0.15
CA PRO A 623 -20.32 26.80 -0.65
C PRO A 623 -20.76 28.26 -0.43
N VAL A 624 -19.83 29.19 -0.63
CA VAL A 624 -20.07 30.63 -0.74
C VAL A 624 -20.39 30.95 -2.21
N ASP A 625 -21.67 31.15 -2.55
CA ASP A 625 -22.11 31.50 -3.91
C ASP A 625 -22.28 33.02 -4.06
N ILE A 626 -21.33 33.66 -4.73
CA ILE A 626 -21.36 35.11 -5.00
C ILE A 626 -22.23 35.46 -6.20
N THR A 627 -22.71 34.49 -6.98
CA THR A 627 -23.51 34.66 -8.20
C THR A 627 -22.77 35.32 -9.37
N GLY A 628 -23.14 34.94 -10.60
CA GLY A 628 -22.40 35.34 -11.81
C GLY A 628 -22.61 36.80 -12.23
N GLY A 629 -23.56 37.49 -11.59
CA GLY A 629 -23.89 38.89 -11.82
C GLY A 629 -22.92 39.88 -11.16
N GLU A 630 -22.11 39.40 -10.22
CA GLU A 630 -21.25 40.25 -9.41
C GLU A 630 -19.98 40.70 -10.15
N PRO A 631 -19.48 41.92 -9.87
CA PRO A 631 -18.24 42.42 -10.45
C PRO A 631 -17.02 41.62 -9.97
N PRO A 632 -15.88 41.65 -10.70
CA PRO A 632 -14.65 40.97 -10.29
C PRO A 632 -14.20 41.28 -8.85
N THR A 633 -14.46 42.50 -8.36
CA THR A 633 -14.16 42.91 -6.98
C THR A 633 -14.80 42.03 -5.92
N THR A 634 -15.93 41.39 -6.22
CA THR A 634 -16.61 40.48 -5.28
C THR A 634 -15.78 39.21 -5.08
N TYR A 635 -15.22 38.60 -6.14
CA TYR A 635 -14.23 37.53 -6.01
C TYR A 635 -13.00 37.98 -5.21
N LYS A 636 -12.49 39.20 -5.48
CA LYS A 636 -11.31 39.72 -4.77
C LYS A 636 -11.52 39.72 -3.26
N ASN A 637 -12.66 40.27 -2.85
CA ASN A 637 -12.99 40.46 -1.45
C ASN A 637 -13.27 39.14 -0.73
N THR A 638 -14.00 38.21 -1.36
CA THR A 638 -14.31 36.92 -0.75
C THR A 638 -13.10 35.99 -0.68
N ILE A 639 -12.26 35.97 -1.71
CA ILE A 639 -11.00 35.21 -1.69
C ILE A 639 -10.07 35.76 -0.61
N LYS A 640 -9.93 37.10 -0.52
CA LYS A 640 -9.14 37.74 0.51
C LYS A 640 -9.65 37.40 1.92
N LEU A 641 -10.96 37.53 2.15
CA LEU A 641 -11.57 37.15 3.43
C LEU A 641 -11.31 35.68 3.78
N GLY A 642 -11.45 34.77 2.82
CA GLY A 642 -11.18 33.35 3.02
C GLY A 642 -9.71 33.05 3.36
N LEU A 643 -8.77 33.79 2.76
CA LEU A 643 -7.36 33.64 3.05
C LEU A 643 -6.97 34.27 4.40
N GLU A 644 -7.60 35.37 4.81
CA GLU A 644 -7.31 36.05 6.08
C GLU A 644 -7.85 35.31 7.32
N ASP A 645 -8.95 34.57 7.21
CA ASP A 645 -9.55 33.89 8.36
C ASP A 645 -8.81 32.60 8.73
N ASP A 646 -8.11 32.58 9.87
CA ASP A 646 -7.30 31.43 10.31
C ASP A 646 -8.08 30.12 10.49
N ARG A 647 -9.42 30.16 10.57
CA ARG A 647 -10.25 28.96 10.68
C ARG A 647 -10.39 28.22 9.35
N ILE A 648 -10.11 28.88 8.22
CA ILE A 648 -10.12 28.31 6.87
C ILE A 648 -8.71 27.84 6.52
N HIS A 649 -8.55 26.58 6.10
CA HIS A 649 -7.23 26.01 5.83
C HIS A 649 -6.95 25.81 4.34
N SER A 650 -7.97 25.75 3.48
CA SER A 650 -7.83 25.77 2.02
C SER A 650 -9.07 26.32 1.31
N ILE A 651 -8.88 26.81 0.09
CA ILE A 651 -9.94 27.39 -0.73
C ILE A 651 -10.06 26.65 -2.07
N ILE A 652 -11.29 26.33 -2.45
CA ILE A 652 -11.63 25.82 -3.78
C ILE A 652 -12.40 26.91 -4.51
N LEU A 653 -11.92 27.30 -5.70
CA LEU A 653 -12.55 28.33 -6.52
C LEU A 653 -13.35 27.71 -7.66
N GLY A 654 -14.65 27.99 -7.69
CA GLY A 654 -15.53 27.66 -8.81
C GLY A 654 -15.77 28.87 -9.69
N TYR A 655 -15.23 28.87 -10.91
CA TYR A 655 -15.40 29.97 -11.84
C TYR A 655 -16.25 29.55 -13.04
N TRP A 656 -17.19 30.41 -13.40
CA TRP A 656 -18.01 30.28 -14.59
C TRP A 656 -17.84 31.53 -15.45
N HIS A 657 -17.58 31.36 -16.74
CA HIS A 657 -17.38 32.48 -17.66
C HIS A 657 -18.69 33.29 -17.79
N THR A 658 -18.62 34.55 -17.36
CA THR A 658 -19.64 35.57 -17.60
C THR A 658 -19.03 36.76 -18.30
N ILE A 659 -19.86 37.55 -19.00
CA ILE A 659 -19.39 38.78 -19.65
C ILE A 659 -18.89 39.83 -18.64
N ILE A 660 -19.32 39.73 -17.39
CA ILE A 660 -19.02 40.70 -16.31
C ILE A 660 -17.60 40.47 -15.77
N THR A 661 -17.23 39.20 -15.58
CA THR A 661 -15.90 38.83 -15.11
C THR A 661 -15.25 37.96 -16.18
N PRO A 662 -14.40 38.51 -17.06
CA PRO A 662 -13.68 37.71 -18.04
C PRO A 662 -12.68 36.73 -17.40
N PRO A 663 -12.38 35.56 -18.01
CA PRO A 663 -11.55 34.51 -17.39
C PRO A 663 -10.16 34.99 -16.96
N MET A 664 -9.49 35.78 -17.80
CA MET A 664 -8.16 36.28 -17.49
C MET A 664 -8.17 37.39 -16.42
N VAL A 665 -9.28 38.12 -16.26
CA VAL A 665 -9.45 39.09 -15.18
C VAL A 665 -9.57 38.34 -13.85
N PHE A 666 -10.39 37.29 -13.80
CA PHE A 666 -10.47 36.39 -12.65
C PHE A 666 -9.09 35.81 -12.29
N ALA A 667 -8.39 35.23 -13.27
CA ALA A 667 -7.09 34.59 -13.04
C ALA A 667 -6.05 35.55 -12.44
N LYS A 668 -5.90 36.75 -13.04
CA LYS A 668 -4.96 37.78 -12.52
C LYS A 668 -5.32 38.24 -11.12
N LEU A 669 -6.61 38.40 -10.84
CA LEU A 669 -7.11 38.82 -9.54
C LEU A 669 -6.83 37.77 -8.45
N VAL A 670 -7.03 36.49 -8.75
CA VAL A 670 -6.68 35.39 -7.81
C VAL A 670 -5.20 35.46 -7.45
N ILE A 671 -4.32 35.65 -8.44
CA ILE A 671 -2.87 35.75 -8.21
C ILE A 671 -2.51 37.03 -7.45
N GLU A 672 -3.13 38.17 -7.76
CA GLU A 672 -2.94 39.42 -7.02
C GLU A 672 -3.23 39.23 -5.52
N VAL A 673 -4.38 38.65 -5.19
CA VAL A 673 -4.77 38.39 -3.79
C VAL A 673 -3.84 37.38 -3.13
N LYS A 674 -3.50 36.30 -3.83
CA LYS A 674 -2.59 35.27 -3.31
C LYS A 674 -1.22 35.87 -2.96
N GLU A 675 -0.62 36.67 -3.83
CA GLU A 675 0.68 37.29 -3.59
C GLU A 675 0.60 38.39 -2.51
N GLU A 676 -0.51 39.13 -2.41
CA GLU A 676 -0.78 40.05 -1.29
C GLU A 676 -0.78 39.31 0.05
N MET A 677 -1.47 38.17 0.13
CA MET A 677 -1.53 37.35 1.35
C MET A 677 -0.19 36.71 1.68
N LYS A 678 0.53 36.23 0.66
CA LYS A 678 1.88 35.67 0.82
C LYS A 678 2.86 36.70 1.37
N ALA A 679 2.81 37.96 0.91
CA ALA A 679 3.63 39.05 1.44
C ALA A 679 3.37 39.33 2.94
N ARG A 680 2.21 38.90 3.46
CA ARG A 680 1.83 38.97 4.88
C ARG A 680 2.12 37.68 5.66
N GLY A 681 2.76 36.69 5.04
CA GLY A 681 3.06 35.38 5.64
C GLY A 681 1.86 34.43 5.69
N ILE A 682 0.80 34.71 4.94
CA ILE A 682 -0.40 33.89 4.85
C ILE A 682 -0.32 33.07 3.55
N GLU A 683 -0.12 31.77 3.68
CA GLU A 683 -0.15 30.82 2.57
C GLU A 683 -1.12 29.69 2.89
N LYS A 684 -2.10 29.48 1.99
CA LYS A 684 -3.08 28.41 2.06
C LYS A 684 -3.21 27.73 0.69
N PRO A 685 -3.53 26.44 0.62
CA PRO A 685 -3.82 25.77 -0.65
C PRO A 685 -5.01 26.42 -1.35
N ILE A 686 -4.83 26.73 -2.63
CA ILE A 686 -5.89 27.22 -3.52
C ILE A 686 -5.90 26.32 -4.76
N VAL A 687 -7.07 25.82 -5.12
CA VAL A 687 -7.31 25.13 -6.41
C VAL A 687 -8.49 25.75 -7.13
N ALA A 688 -8.54 25.66 -8.45
CA ALA A 688 -9.59 26.29 -9.24
C ALA A 688 -10.18 25.37 -10.32
N SER A 689 -11.50 25.39 -10.43
CA SER A 689 -12.26 24.84 -11.54
C SER A 689 -12.82 25.97 -12.38
N LEU A 690 -12.55 25.97 -13.68
CA LEU A 690 -13.03 27.00 -14.59
C LEU A 690 -13.91 26.36 -15.67
N ALA A 691 -15.12 26.89 -15.87
CA ALA A 691 -16.02 26.48 -16.95
C ALA A 691 -16.37 27.68 -17.84
N GLY A 692 -16.37 27.50 -19.15
CA GLY A 692 -16.61 28.62 -20.07
C GLY A 692 -16.42 28.28 -21.54
N ASP A 693 -15.71 29.14 -22.27
CA ASP A 693 -15.24 28.95 -23.64
C ASP A 693 -13.70 28.76 -23.65
N VAL A 694 -13.08 28.79 -24.83
CA VAL A 694 -11.62 28.63 -24.99
C VAL A 694 -10.77 29.55 -24.11
N GLN A 695 -11.28 30.70 -23.67
CA GLN A 695 -10.53 31.63 -22.81
C GLN A 695 -10.29 31.07 -21.40
N VAL A 696 -11.09 30.09 -20.94
CA VAL A 696 -10.85 29.46 -19.64
C VAL A 696 -9.63 28.55 -19.63
N GLU A 697 -9.21 28.04 -20.79
CA GLU A 697 -7.99 27.23 -20.92
C GLU A 697 -6.74 28.08 -20.69
N GLU A 698 -6.68 29.27 -21.31
CA GLU A 698 -5.60 30.23 -21.10
C GLU A 698 -5.55 30.72 -19.64
N ALA A 699 -6.71 31.00 -19.05
CA ALA A 699 -6.83 31.42 -17.65
C ALA A 699 -6.38 30.32 -16.67
N ALA A 700 -6.74 29.06 -16.93
CA ALA A 700 -6.32 27.93 -16.11
C ALA A 700 -4.80 27.71 -16.19
N GLU A 701 -4.21 27.78 -17.39
CA GLU A 701 -2.75 27.67 -17.54
C GLU A 701 -2.03 28.84 -16.84
N TYR A 702 -2.53 30.07 -16.96
CA TYR A 702 -1.99 31.22 -16.23
C TYR A 702 -2.01 31.01 -14.71
N LEU A 703 -3.12 30.54 -14.15
CA LEU A 703 -3.22 30.21 -12.72
C LEU A 703 -2.20 29.14 -12.32
N TYR A 704 -2.05 28.09 -13.12
CA TYR A 704 -1.12 27.00 -12.87
C TYR A 704 0.35 27.47 -12.88
N GLU A 705 0.74 28.27 -13.87
CA GLU A 705 2.08 28.86 -13.97
C GLU A 705 2.42 29.72 -12.74
N HIS A 706 1.41 30.36 -12.13
CA HIS A 706 1.53 31.16 -10.91
C HIS A 706 1.21 30.38 -9.62
N GLY A 707 1.22 29.05 -9.69
CA GLY A 707 1.16 28.16 -8.52
C GLY A 707 -0.23 27.98 -7.92
N VAL A 708 -1.28 28.04 -8.73
CA VAL A 708 -2.66 27.63 -8.37
C VAL A 708 -3.07 26.51 -9.32
N PRO A 709 -3.12 25.23 -8.89
CA PRO A 709 -3.64 24.15 -9.72
C PRO A 709 -5.06 24.46 -10.21
N ALA A 710 -5.19 24.65 -11.52
CA ALA A 710 -6.42 25.08 -12.16
C ALA A 710 -6.72 24.25 -13.40
N TYR A 711 -7.99 23.94 -13.61
CA TYR A 711 -8.43 23.06 -14.70
C TYR A 711 -9.66 23.65 -15.39
N ALA A 712 -9.59 23.71 -16.72
CA ALA A 712 -10.75 24.02 -17.55
C ALA A 712 -11.65 22.79 -17.65
N TYR A 713 -12.96 22.99 -17.54
CA TYR A 713 -14.01 21.99 -17.69
C TYR A 713 -13.88 20.74 -16.80
N SER A 714 -13.28 20.88 -15.62
CA SER A 714 -13.29 19.82 -14.61
C SER A 714 -13.45 20.41 -13.21
N THR A 715 -14.44 19.89 -12.48
CA THR A 715 -14.65 20.21 -11.07
C THR A 715 -13.91 19.23 -10.16
N GLU A 716 -13.72 18.00 -10.66
CA GLU A 716 -13.21 16.85 -9.94
C GLU A 716 -11.69 16.90 -9.81
N LEU A 717 -10.97 17.22 -10.89
CA LEU A 717 -9.51 17.24 -10.89
C LEU A 717 -8.87 18.21 -9.88
N PRO A 718 -9.25 19.52 -9.81
CA PRO A 718 -8.66 20.42 -8.82
C PRO A 718 -8.90 19.93 -7.39
N VAL A 719 -10.10 19.41 -7.12
CA VAL A 719 -10.47 18.89 -5.79
C VAL A 719 -9.75 17.58 -5.48
N ALA A 720 -9.54 16.71 -6.47
CA ALA A 720 -8.77 15.47 -6.31
C ALA A 720 -7.29 15.74 -6.00
N VAL A 721 -6.67 16.74 -6.65
CA VAL A 721 -5.31 17.20 -6.34
C VAL A 721 -5.23 17.73 -4.90
N LEU A 722 -6.21 18.53 -4.47
CA LEU A 722 -6.28 19.02 -3.09
C LEU A 722 -6.49 17.87 -2.09
N GLY A 723 -7.40 16.94 -2.38
CA GLY A 723 -7.64 15.75 -1.59
C GLY A 723 -6.39 14.87 -1.45
N ALA A 724 -5.62 14.71 -2.52
CA ALA A 724 -4.35 14.01 -2.49
C ALA A 724 -3.31 14.72 -1.58
N LYS A 725 -3.26 16.06 -1.61
CA LYS A 725 -2.42 16.85 -0.69
C LYS A 725 -2.83 16.64 0.77
N TYR A 726 -4.13 16.61 1.06
CA TYR A 726 -4.67 16.34 2.40
C TYR A 726 -4.37 14.91 2.87
N LYS A 727 -4.54 13.91 2.00
CA LYS A 727 -4.18 12.51 2.29
C LYS A 727 -2.70 12.39 2.70
N TRP A 728 -1.81 13.05 1.97
CA TRP A 728 -0.40 13.10 2.34
C TRP A 728 -0.17 13.83 3.67
N ALA A 729 -0.78 14.99 3.89
CA ALA A 729 -0.60 15.76 5.12
C ALA A 729 -1.01 14.95 6.37
N ARG A 730 -2.15 14.26 6.33
CA ARG A 730 -2.59 13.33 7.40
C ARG A 730 -1.61 12.17 7.57
N GLY A 731 -1.26 11.50 6.48
CA GLY A 731 -0.30 10.38 6.50
C GLY A 731 1.08 10.78 7.01
N ALA A 732 1.49 12.03 6.80
CA ALA A 732 2.73 12.62 7.30
C ALA A 732 2.64 13.07 8.76
N GLY A 733 1.44 13.16 9.35
CA GLY A 733 1.22 13.70 10.70
C GLY A 733 1.40 15.23 10.77
N LEU A 734 1.08 15.92 9.68
CA LEU A 734 1.19 17.38 9.56
C LEU A 734 -0.12 18.11 9.88
N ILE A 735 -1.25 17.38 9.89
CA ILE A 735 -2.58 17.84 10.30
C ILE A 735 -3.32 16.75 11.05
#